data_AF-A0AAV9TND6-F1
#
_entry.id   AF-A0AAV9TND6-F1
#
_cell.length_a   1.000
_cell.length_b   1.000
_cell.length_c   1.000
_cell.angle_alpha   90.00
_cell.angle_beta   90.00
_cell.angle_gamma   90.00
#
_symmetry.space_group_name_H-M   'P 1'
#
loop_
_entity.id
_entity.type
_entity.pdbx_description
1 polymer ?
#
loop_
_entity_poly.entity_id
_entity_poly.type
_entity_poly.pdbx_seq_one_letter_code
_entity_poly.pdbx_strand_id
1 'polypeptide(L)'
;MSLSVAGKYAVITGAGSGINLAFAKLLLERGCSVMIGDLALRPGASSLLAQYPHPRQPNRPSALFQPTNVASWPQLTQLWTKTLESFPQVDIVVPGAGIFEPSWSSFWRPPKTETNLQTKSRDAADAEPGTYAVLDVNLAHPIRLSQLAIGHWTQQKREGCLVHVGSIAGYAAGIGSPLYMASKHGLHGFVRSMGGMRDRLGIRCGAVAPGAVMTPMWLEDPEKQHMAQGEGSDLFIDPEEVARGMLELCENPEHGDGTILEVTKGATRVVPLYHAEPPGGTGAVIPRLVDEAEKIWGELESLGLKVFNSFPQLPAEIRHLVWKHALRRHRMIHVILGTRVERGHSNEGKGAERYSLCNGRGRPISGNHYDVVILARYALLPENIMLVNKEARDAVLSFYLVQVPCQRRLGLDVKSKTQYKDSVLRLNFEWDYLRITAARAFPYFFDFLHDLRAHDPRGRGLQHLVVEDNCFRAPGVTSFSPASLDARALVAFKETLTNLKTVWFKNTPRGGRTLDVLTWMHVNAFNYGFPVFPTFTFFDSPVKDPRNISRDLRKVSGSTSDWREWPLGWRTLLRRLGIRPEDVEENAGVDVRMMIASDRQDEVRTREDAARVLHEEDFEWLQLQWWFRGWDRPQPGGGGGGDRPAGCFATASGLQPGLPELDGPEILAGAPPPALGFWLFPVEAFGEISDERDPGSWIRSKGVFDLSSHWPDLALVDVL
;
A
#
# COMPACT_ATOMS: atom_id res chain seq x y z
N MET A 1 -19.42 6.89 45.87
CA MET A 1 -20.70 7.26 46.52
C MET A 1 -21.85 6.70 45.67
N SER A 2 -22.72 5.86 46.23
CA SER A 2 -23.90 5.32 45.51
C SER A 2 -25.02 6.36 45.49
N LEU A 3 -25.52 6.70 44.31
CA LEU A 3 -26.56 7.71 44.15
C LEU A 3 -27.93 7.03 44.28
N SER A 4 -28.61 7.20 45.41
CA SER A 4 -30.02 6.78 45.54
C SER A 4 -30.87 7.63 44.61
N VAL A 5 -31.72 7.00 43.80
CA VAL A 5 -32.66 7.71 42.90
C VAL A 5 -33.90 8.22 43.65
N ALA A 6 -34.13 7.77 44.89
CA ALA A 6 -35.32 8.14 45.66
C ALA A 6 -35.33 9.65 45.95
N GLY A 7 -36.45 10.30 45.63
CA GLY A 7 -36.66 11.73 45.84
C GLY A 7 -35.94 12.64 44.83
N LYS A 8 -35.24 12.07 43.85
CA LYS A 8 -34.50 12.77 42.79
C LYS A 8 -35.38 13.19 41.62
N TYR A 9 -34.82 13.95 40.70
CA TYR A 9 -35.50 14.47 39.51
C TYR A 9 -34.73 14.11 38.24
N ALA A 10 -35.39 13.45 37.30
CA ALA A 10 -34.81 13.00 36.04
C ALA A 10 -35.44 13.71 34.83
N VAL A 11 -34.64 13.97 33.80
CA VAL A 11 -35.13 14.31 32.46
C VAL A 11 -34.69 13.23 31.47
N ILE A 12 -35.66 12.70 30.73
CA ILE A 12 -35.46 11.54 29.86
C ILE A 12 -36.04 11.85 28.49
N THR A 13 -35.17 11.85 27.46
CA THR A 13 -35.63 11.94 26.07
C THR A 13 -35.91 10.55 25.51
N GLY A 14 -36.89 10.44 24.61
CA GLY A 14 -37.30 9.16 24.01
C GLY A 14 -38.08 8.24 24.95
N ALA A 15 -38.60 8.76 26.08
CA ALA A 15 -39.38 8.01 27.06
C ALA A 15 -40.87 7.89 26.72
N GLY A 16 -41.29 8.23 25.50
CA GLY A 16 -42.63 7.94 25.00
C GLY A 16 -42.87 6.44 24.78
N SER A 17 -41.82 5.62 24.63
CA SER A 17 -41.95 4.16 24.44
C SER A 17 -40.66 3.38 24.77
N GLY A 18 -40.74 2.05 24.70
CA GLY A 18 -39.57 1.15 24.73
C GLY A 18 -38.73 1.24 26.01
N ILE A 19 -37.41 1.18 25.84
CA ILE A 19 -36.41 1.15 26.92
C ILE A 19 -36.58 2.32 27.90
N ASN A 20 -36.66 3.54 27.36
CA ASN A 20 -36.71 4.74 28.21
C ASN A 20 -38.06 4.91 28.92
N LEU A 21 -39.17 4.40 28.35
CA LEU A 21 -40.45 4.36 29.05
C LEU A 21 -40.39 3.37 30.23
N ALA A 22 -39.79 2.19 30.02
CA ALA A 22 -39.57 1.22 31.10
C ALA A 22 -38.67 1.81 32.20
N PHE A 23 -37.64 2.56 31.82
CA PHE A 23 -36.77 3.24 32.78
C PHE A 23 -37.48 4.39 33.53
N ALA A 24 -38.29 5.20 32.83
CA ALA A 24 -39.10 6.24 33.46
C ALA A 24 -40.07 5.65 34.50
N LYS A 25 -40.74 4.55 34.16
CA LYS A 25 -41.60 3.80 35.07
C LYS A 25 -40.83 3.30 36.30
N LEU A 26 -39.67 2.68 36.09
CA LEU A 26 -38.81 2.18 37.17
C LEU A 26 -38.35 3.30 38.11
N LEU A 27 -37.98 4.47 37.56
CA LEU A 27 -37.61 5.64 38.36
C LEU A 27 -38.78 6.16 39.21
N LEU A 28 -39.99 6.25 38.63
CA LEU A 28 -41.19 6.65 39.36
C LEU A 28 -41.54 5.65 40.47
N GLU A 29 -41.44 4.35 40.21
CA GLU A 29 -41.64 3.31 41.24
C GLU A 29 -40.62 3.41 42.38
N ARG A 30 -39.41 3.91 42.09
CA ARG A 30 -38.34 4.16 43.07
C ARG A 30 -38.41 5.55 43.73
N GLY A 31 -39.46 6.34 43.48
CA GLY A 31 -39.65 7.64 44.12
C GLY A 31 -38.95 8.82 43.43
N CYS A 32 -38.46 8.65 42.20
CA CYS A 32 -37.87 9.71 41.37
C CYS A 32 -38.93 10.35 40.48
N SER A 33 -38.99 11.69 40.43
CA SER A 33 -39.86 12.42 39.51
C SER A 33 -39.24 12.54 38.12
N VAL A 34 -40.03 12.45 37.06
CA VAL A 34 -39.52 12.34 35.68
C VAL A 34 -40.13 13.39 34.74
N MET A 35 -39.31 14.09 33.98
CA MET A 35 -39.70 14.86 32.79
C MET A 35 -39.47 14.01 31.55
N ILE A 36 -40.51 13.74 30.77
CA ILE A 36 -40.46 12.99 29.51
C ILE A 36 -40.38 13.99 28.35
N GLY A 37 -39.30 13.92 27.57
CA GLY A 37 -39.17 14.59 26.28
C GLY A 37 -39.35 13.60 25.13
N ASP A 38 -40.38 13.76 24.31
CA ASP A 38 -40.57 12.93 23.11
C ASP A 38 -41.37 13.70 22.05
N LEU A 39 -41.40 13.20 20.82
CA LEU A 39 -42.15 13.84 19.73
C LEU A 39 -43.64 13.89 20.03
N ALA A 40 -44.18 12.82 20.62
CA ALA A 40 -45.59 12.71 20.95
C ALA A 40 -45.80 11.78 22.15
N LEU A 41 -46.91 12.01 22.86
CA LEU A 41 -47.32 11.19 23.97
C LEU A 41 -48.05 9.93 23.48
N ARG A 42 -47.43 8.76 23.64
CA ARG A 42 -48.00 7.46 23.28
C ARG A 42 -48.83 6.87 24.43
N PRO A 43 -49.75 5.91 24.18
CA PRO A 43 -50.68 5.38 25.19
C PRO A 43 -50.02 4.92 26.50
N GLY A 44 -48.86 4.26 26.44
CA GLY A 44 -48.10 3.83 27.61
C GLY A 44 -47.59 5.00 28.47
N ALA A 45 -47.01 6.03 27.83
CA ALA A 45 -46.57 7.24 28.52
C ALA A 45 -47.75 8.08 29.05
N SER A 46 -48.87 8.16 28.31
CA SER A 46 -50.10 8.80 28.77
C SER A 46 -50.63 8.17 30.06
N SER A 47 -50.65 6.83 30.11
CA SER A 47 -51.10 6.08 31.29
C SER A 47 -50.18 6.32 32.48
N LEU A 48 -48.86 6.39 32.24
CA LEU A 48 -47.87 6.67 33.27
C LEU A 48 -48.03 8.09 33.87
N LEU A 49 -48.27 9.11 33.04
CA LEU A 49 -48.55 10.47 33.51
C LEU A 49 -49.83 10.56 34.35
N ALA A 50 -50.88 9.84 33.95
CA ALA A 50 -52.12 9.78 34.71
C ALA A 50 -51.93 9.10 36.08
N GLN A 51 -51.05 8.09 36.16
CA GLN A 51 -50.70 7.40 37.40
C GLN A 51 -49.84 8.27 38.34
N TYR A 52 -49.01 9.16 37.79
CA TYR A 52 -48.08 10.02 38.53
C TYR A 52 -48.30 11.51 38.18
N PRO A 53 -49.44 12.11 38.55
CA PRO A 53 -49.74 13.49 38.20
C PRO A 53 -48.77 14.48 38.85
N HIS A 54 -48.54 15.60 38.18
CA HIS A 54 -47.78 16.75 38.69
C HIS A 54 -48.74 17.88 39.08
N PRO A 55 -48.51 18.67 40.15
CA PRO A 55 -47.31 18.72 41.01
C PRO A 55 -47.14 17.52 41.94
N ARG A 56 -45.89 17.29 42.36
CA ARG A 56 -45.47 16.22 43.28
C ARG A 56 -46.23 16.32 44.62
N GLN A 57 -46.76 15.21 45.13
CA GLN A 57 -47.33 15.11 46.48
C GLN A 57 -46.26 14.61 47.48
N PRO A 58 -46.40 14.85 48.81
CA PRO A 58 -45.46 14.32 49.79
C PRO A 58 -45.27 12.81 49.64
N ASN A 59 -44.01 12.35 49.57
CA ASN A 59 -43.62 10.95 49.38
C ASN A 59 -44.14 10.26 48.09
N ARG A 60 -44.68 11.01 47.13
CA ARG A 60 -45.13 10.48 45.83
C ARG A 60 -44.46 11.24 44.70
N PRO A 61 -43.73 10.59 43.78
CA PRO A 61 -43.13 11.27 42.64
C PRO A 61 -44.19 11.69 41.63
N SER A 62 -43.79 12.53 40.68
CA SER A 62 -44.64 13.05 39.62
C SER A 62 -43.95 12.92 38.26
N ALA A 63 -44.72 12.77 37.21
CA ALA A 63 -44.26 12.76 35.83
C ALA A 63 -44.85 13.94 35.04
N LEU A 64 -44.06 14.50 34.12
CA LEU A 64 -44.46 15.54 33.17
C LEU A 64 -44.07 15.14 31.75
N PHE A 65 -44.69 15.78 30.76
CA PHE A 65 -44.34 15.62 29.36
C PHE A 65 -44.13 16.98 28.70
N GLN A 66 -43.09 17.04 27.88
CA GLN A 66 -42.78 18.19 27.03
C GLN A 66 -42.51 17.67 25.61
N PRO A 67 -43.36 18.03 24.62
CA PRO A 67 -43.09 17.73 23.22
C PRO A 67 -41.71 18.23 22.81
N THR A 68 -40.86 17.32 22.33
CA THR A 68 -39.45 17.60 22.04
C THR A 68 -38.97 16.77 20.84
N ASN A 69 -38.63 17.45 19.75
CA ASN A 69 -37.76 16.92 18.71
C ASN A 69 -36.30 17.12 19.13
N VAL A 70 -35.62 16.02 19.46
CA VAL A 70 -34.24 16.06 19.95
C VAL A 70 -33.21 16.50 18.90
N ALA A 71 -33.52 16.41 17.61
CA ALA A 71 -32.67 16.97 16.56
C ALA A 71 -32.72 18.51 16.53
N SER A 72 -33.68 19.14 17.21
CA SER A 72 -33.81 20.59 17.31
C SER A 72 -33.19 21.13 18.60
N TRP A 73 -32.05 21.81 18.48
CA TRP A 73 -31.39 22.44 19.65
C TRP A 73 -32.26 23.46 20.39
N PRO A 74 -33.08 24.30 19.72
CA PRO A 74 -34.05 25.14 20.41
C PRO A 74 -35.03 24.34 21.28
N GLN A 75 -35.54 23.21 20.78
CA GLN A 75 -36.46 22.37 21.56
C GLN A 75 -35.76 21.64 22.71
N LEU A 76 -34.50 21.22 22.55
CA LEU A 76 -33.69 20.73 23.67
C LEU A 76 -33.51 21.78 24.76
N THR A 77 -33.24 23.03 24.37
CA THR A 77 -33.17 24.17 25.32
C THR A 77 -34.51 24.37 26.02
N GLN A 78 -35.63 24.30 25.28
CA GLN A 78 -36.97 24.43 25.85
C GLN A 78 -37.29 23.32 26.85
N LEU A 79 -36.97 22.05 26.52
CA LEU A 79 -37.10 20.92 27.44
C LEU A 79 -36.30 21.16 28.71
N TRP A 80 -35.05 21.61 28.58
CA TRP A 80 -34.18 21.91 29.71
C TRP A 80 -34.76 23.00 30.61
N THR A 81 -35.16 24.14 30.03
CA THR A 81 -35.79 25.24 30.76
C THR A 81 -37.07 24.78 31.47
N LYS A 82 -37.95 24.06 30.78
CA LYS A 82 -39.20 23.57 31.36
C LYS A 82 -38.96 22.61 32.53
N THR A 83 -37.91 21.79 32.43
CA THR A 83 -37.51 20.88 33.51
C THR A 83 -37.09 21.69 34.75
N LEU A 84 -36.26 22.71 34.59
CA LEU A 84 -35.80 23.57 35.68
C LEU A 84 -36.91 24.42 36.30
N GLU A 85 -37.93 24.79 35.53
CA GLU A 85 -39.13 25.48 36.06
C GLU A 85 -40.02 24.54 36.87
N SER A 86 -40.11 23.27 36.49
CA SER A 86 -41.05 22.32 37.06
C SER A 86 -40.47 21.57 38.27
N PHE A 87 -39.14 21.42 38.32
CA PHE A 87 -38.44 20.68 39.36
C PHE A 87 -37.46 21.58 40.12
N PRO A 88 -37.30 21.38 41.44
CA PRO A 88 -36.36 22.17 42.25
C PRO A 88 -34.88 21.90 41.88
N GLN A 89 -34.61 20.80 41.20
CA GLN A 89 -33.29 20.42 40.70
C GLN A 89 -33.42 19.40 39.57
N VAL A 90 -32.31 19.11 38.90
CA VAL A 90 -32.17 18.02 37.95
C VAL A 90 -30.98 17.19 38.40
N ASP A 91 -31.19 15.93 38.73
CA ASP A 91 -30.17 15.02 39.25
C ASP A 91 -29.71 14.01 38.19
N ILE A 92 -30.64 13.55 37.34
CA ILE A 92 -30.42 12.49 36.37
C ILE A 92 -30.82 12.99 34.98
N VAL A 93 -29.95 12.81 34.00
CA VAL A 93 -30.19 13.19 32.60
C VAL A 93 -29.97 11.97 31.72
N VAL A 94 -30.97 11.64 30.93
CA VAL A 94 -30.96 10.50 30.02
C VAL A 94 -31.26 11.00 28.61
N PRO A 95 -30.21 11.24 27.79
CA PRO A 95 -30.36 11.50 26.37
C PRO A 95 -30.68 10.18 25.64
N GLY A 96 -31.88 9.67 25.86
CA GLY A 96 -32.27 8.30 25.50
C GLY A 96 -32.89 8.13 24.12
N ALA A 97 -33.35 9.22 23.49
CA ALA A 97 -33.95 9.16 22.16
C ALA A 97 -32.97 8.59 21.13
N GLY A 98 -33.44 7.66 20.29
CA GLY A 98 -32.63 6.98 19.30
C GLY A 98 -33.46 6.40 18.16
N ILE A 99 -32.87 6.34 16.96
CA ILE A 99 -33.45 5.69 15.78
C ILE A 99 -32.49 4.64 15.21
N PHE A 100 -33.04 3.57 14.65
CA PHE A 100 -32.30 2.61 13.83
C PHE A 100 -32.41 3.04 12.36
N GLU A 101 -31.28 3.08 11.66
CA GLU A 101 -31.08 3.73 10.36
C GLU A 101 -32.32 3.64 9.44
N PRO A 102 -33.05 4.76 9.21
CA PRO A 102 -34.28 4.75 8.45
C PRO A 102 -34.00 4.85 6.94
N SER A 103 -34.82 4.19 6.11
CA SER A 103 -34.65 4.21 4.65
C SER A 103 -34.68 5.61 4.02
N TRP A 104 -35.34 6.56 4.68
CA TRP A 104 -35.44 7.96 4.22
C TRP A 104 -34.24 8.83 4.62
N SER A 105 -33.33 8.37 5.49
CA SER A 105 -32.05 9.03 5.81
C SER A 105 -31.04 7.95 6.20
N SER A 106 -30.46 7.30 5.19
CA SER A 106 -29.57 6.15 5.32
C SER A 106 -28.43 6.19 4.31
N PHE A 107 -27.35 5.46 4.58
CA PHE A 107 -26.16 5.42 3.73
C PHE A 107 -26.42 4.80 2.37
N TRP A 108 -27.13 3.67 2.34
CA TRP A 108 -27.40 2.92 1.10
C TRP A 108 -28.50 3.54 0.23
N ARG A 109 -29.15 4.61 0.69
CA ARG A 109 -30.16 5.37 -0.05
C ARG A 109 -29.62 6.78 -0.31
N PRO A 110 -28.90 7.01 -1.43
CA PRO A 110 -28.29 8.31 -1.70
C PRO A 110 -29.35 9.42 -1.80
N PRO A 111 -28.97 10.70 -1.59
CA PRO A 111 -29.88 11.82 -1.76
C PRO A 111 -30.37 11.93 -3.22
N LYS A 112 -31.49 12.64 -3.42
CA LYS A 112 -32.05 12.85 -4.77
C LYS A 112 -31.10 13.72 -5.59
N THR A 113 -30.58 13.17 -6.68
CA THR A 113 -29.77 13.86 -7.69
C THR A 113 -30.31 13.55 -9.09
N GLU A 114 -29.81 14.25 -10.12
CA GLU A 114 -30.12 13.94 -11.53
C GLU A 114 -29.85 12.47 -11.89
N THR A 115 -28.87 11.85 -11.23
CA THR A 115 -28.47 10.45 -11.42
C THR A 115 -29.18 9.46 -10.49
N ASN A 116 -29.94 9.93 -9.49
CA ASN A 116 -30.59 9.10 -8.45
C ASN A 116 -32.06 9.50 -8.20
N LEU A 117 -32.83 9.79 -9.25
CA LEU A 117 -34.19 10.34 -9.13
C LEU A 117 -35.18 9.45 -8.35
N GLN A 118 -34.96 8.13 -8.33
CA GLN A 118 -35.88 7.15 -7.72
C GLN A 118 -35.55 6.80 -6.26
N THR A 119 -34.58 7.48 -5.64
CA THR A 119 -34.23 7.23 -4.24
C THR A 119 -35.37 7.58 -3.27
N LYS A 120 -35.49 6.80 -2.19
CA LYS A 120 -36.40 7.06 -1.06
C LYS A 120 -35.86 8.11 -0.08
N SER A 121 -34.62 8.58 -0.26
CA SER A 121 -34.00 9.54 0.63
C SER A 121 -34.80 10.86 0.69
N ARG A 122 -34.91 11.40 1.90
CA ARG A 122 -35.41 12.73 2.23
C ARG A 122 -34.29 13.73 2.47
N ASP A 123 -33.05 13.27 2.52
CA ASP A 123 -31.89 14.13 2.67
C ASP A 123 -31.67 14.88 1.34
N ALA A 124 -31.58 16.22 1.41
CA ALA A 124 -31.25 17.02 0.24
C ALA A 124 -29.77 16.81 -0.12
N ALA A 125 -29.46 16.76 -1.41
CA ALA A 125 -28.09 16.53 -1.89
C ALA A 125 -27.14 17.68 -1.53
N ASP A 126 -27.69 18.87 -1.30
CA ASP A 126 -27.02 20.16 -1.08
C ASP A 126 -27.50 20.84 0.22
N ALA A 127 -27.94 20.06 1.21
CA ALA A 127 -28.35 20.59 2.52
C ALA A 127 -27.21 21.37 3.20
N GLU A 128 -27.52 22.56 3.73
CA GLU A 128 -26.57 23.38 4.49
C GLU A 128 -27.20 23.92 5.80
N PRO A 129 -26.70 23.51 6.98
CA PRO A 129 -25.73 22.44 7.17
C PRO A 129 -26.35 21.07 6.83
N GLY A 130 -25.59 20.23 6.13
CA GLY A 130 -26.00 18.86 5.80
C GLY A 130 -25.65 17.87 6.92
N THR A 131 -26.57 16.96 7.24
CA THR A 131 -26.38 15.90 8.25
C THR A 131 -27.34 14.74 7.98
N TYR A 132 -27.11 13.61 8.66
CA TYR A 132 -28.02 12.46 8.65
C TYR A 132 -28.82 12.43 9.94
N ALA A 133 -30.11 12.10 9.84
CA ALA A 133 -31.01 12.07 11.00
C ALA A 133 -30.50 11.13 12.12
N VAL A 134 -29.84 10.03 11.75
CA VAL A 134 -29.24 9.09 12.70
C VAL A 134 -28.14 9.75 13.52
N LEU A 135 -27.29 10.57 12.89
CA LEU A 135 -26.21 11.26 13.59
C LEU A 135 -26.75 12.35 14.51
N ASP A 136 -27.77 13.09 14.06
CA ASP A 136 -28.41 14.14 14.86
C ASP A 136 -29.06 13.57 16.12
N VAL A 137 -29.83 12.49 15.97
CA VAL A 137 -30.62 11.91 17.06
C VAL A 137 -29.76 11.04 17.98
N ASN A 138 -28.87 10.20 17.44
CA ASN A 138 -28.14 9.22 18.23
C ASN A 138 -26.80 9.73 18.78
N LEU A 139 -26.25 10.84 18.24
CA LEU A 139 -24.93 11.35 18.63
C LEU A 139 -24.94 12.84 19.00
N ALA A 140 -25.42 13.73 18.12
CA ALA A 140 -25.40 15.17 18.40
C ALA A 140 -26.33 15.54 19.57
N HIS A 141 -27.54 14.98 19.62
CA HIS A 141 -28.48 15.17 20.72
C HIS A 141 -27.89 14.73 22.08
N PRO A 142 -27.35 13.51 22.23
CA PRO A 142 -26.75 13.10 23.49
C PRO A 142 -25.60 13.99 23.95
N ILE A 143 -24.74 14.44 23.04
CA ILE A 143 -23.67 15.39 23.35
C ILE A 143 -24.27 16.72 23.84
N ARG A 144 -25.23 17.27 23.09
CA ARG A 144 -25.80 18.59 23.39
C ARG A 144 -26.53 18.63 24.73
N LEU A 145 -27.35 17.62 25.02
CA LEU A 145 -28.08 17.57 26.28
C LEU A 145 -27.16 17.32 27.48
N SER A 146 -26.09 16.53 27.29
CA SER A 146 -25.05 16.36 28.32
C SER A 146 -24.32 17.65 28.63
N GLN A 147 -24.00 18.47 27.61
CA GLN A 147 -23.39 19.79 27.81
C GLN A 147 -24.27 20.71 28.67
N LEU A 148 -25.57 20.75 28.41
CA LEU A 148 -26.53 21.54 29.21
C LEU A 148 -26.53 21.07 30.67
N ALA A 149 -26.57 19.76 30.89
CA ALA A 149 -26.55 19.16 32.21
C ALA A 149 -25.26 19.47 32.98
N ILE A 150 -24.10 19.20 32.37
CA ILE A 150 -22.79 19.43 32.98
C ILE A 150 -22.58 20.92 33.27
N GLY A 151 -22.95 21.80 32.33
CA GLY A 151 -22.89 23.25 32.53
C GLY A 151 -23.73 23.70 33.73
N HIS A 152 -24.95 23.18 33.87
CA HIS A 152 -25.80 23.49 35.01
C HIS A 152 -25.21 22.96 36.34
N TRP A 153 -24.82 21.69 36.39
CA TRP A 153 -24.27 21.09 37.61
C TRP A 153 -23.00 21.77 38.09
N THR A 154 -22.09 22.09 37.18
CA THR A 154 -20.84 22.79 37.52
C THR A 154 -21.10 24.21 38.01
N GLN A 155 -21.98 24.98 37.37
CA GLN A 155 -22.33 26.33 37.80
C GLN A 155 -23.04 26.35 39.17
N GLN A 156 -23.91 25.37 39.41
CA GLN A 156 -24.66 25.25 40.66
C GLN A 156 -23.90 24.49 41.76
N LYS A 157 -22.69 23.99 41.47
CA LYS A 157 -21.88 23.14 42.36
C LYS A 157 -22.65 21.93 42.89
N ARG A 158 -23.35 21.24 41.98
CA ARG A 158 -24.18 20.06 42.26
C ARG A 158 -23.57 18.81 41.62
N GLU A 159 -23.83 17.68 42.26
CA GLU A 159 -23.59 16.36 41.68
C GLU A 159 -24.64 16.04 40.60
N GLY A 160 -24.35 15.05 39.75
CA GLY A 160 -25.25 14.66 38.68
C GLY A 160 -24.99 13.26 38.15
N CYS A 161 -25.94 12.74 37.36
CA CYS A 161 -25.83 11.43 36.72
C CYS A 161 -26.30 11.48 35.26
N LEU A 162 -25.39 11.15 34.34
CA LEU A 162 -25.66 10.94 32.92
C LEU A 162 -25.74 9.45 32.63
N VAL A 163 -26.87 9.02 32.08
CA VAL A 163 -27.06 7.66 31.60
C VAL A 163 -27.43 7.71 30.12
N HIS A 164 -26.54 7.18 29.30
CA HIS A 164 -26.74 7.11 27.85
C HIS A 164 -27.30 5.76 27.42
N VAL A 165 -28.03 5.76 26.31
CA VAL A 165 -28.50 4.54 25.65
C VAL A 165 -27.62 4.26 24.43
N GLY A 166 -26.59 3.45 24.64
CA GLY A 166 -25.71 2.92 23.59
C GLY A 166 -26.33 1.75 22.84
N SER A 167 -25.48 0.83 22.37
CA SER A 167 -25.84 -0.45 21.77
C SER A 167 -24.57 -1.29 21.70
N ILE A 168 -24.71 -2.61 21.58
CA ILE A 168 -23.61 -3.49 21.13
C ILE A 168 -23.00 -3.03 19.78
N ALA A 169 -23.78 -2.32 18.96
CA ALA A 169 -23.33 -1.64 17.73
C ALA A 169 -22.26 -0.57 17.96
N GLY A 170 -21.97 -0.21 19.22
CA GLY A 170 -20.90 0.71 19.57
C GLY A 170 -19.49 0.10 19.59
N TYR A 171 -19.40 -1.22 19.43
CA TYR A 171 -18.13 -1.96 19.31
C TYR A 171 -18.25 -3.19 18.39
N ALA A 172 -19.33 -3.27 17.59
CA ALA A 172 -19.56 -4.26 16.55
C ALA A 172 -19.79 -3.57 15.19
N ALA A 173 -19.51 -4.23 14.08
CA ALA A 173 -19.68 -3.65 12.75
C ALA A 173 -20.65 -4.48 11.90
N GLY A 174 -21.38 -3.82 11.01
CA GLY A 174 -22.29 -4.47 10.07
C GLY A 174 -22.64 -3.56 8.90
N ILE A 175 -22.66 -4.14 7.69
CA ILE A 175 -22.93 -3.40 6.45
C ILE A 175 -24.37 -2.88 6.39
N GLY A 176 -25.33 -3.52 7.07
CA GLY A 176 -26.74 -3.16 6.98
C GLY A 176 -27.11 -1.77 7.48
N SER A 177 -26.33 -1.20 8.40
CA SER A 177 -26.65 0.11 9.02
C SER A 177 -25.38 0.84 9.46
N PRO A 178 -24.52 1.27 8.52
CA PRO A 178 -23.22 1.81 8.83
C PRO A 178 -23.30 3.14 9.60
N LEU A 179 -24.32 3.98 9.37
CA LEU A 179 -24.49 5.24 10.11
C LEU A 179 -24.96 4.98 11.54
N TYR A 180 -25.81 3.97 11.75
CA TYR A 180 -26.19 3.55 13.10
C TYR A 180 -24.97 3.07 13.88
N MET A 181 -24.16 2.17 13.29
CA MET A 181 -22.92 1.66 13.90
C MET A 181 -21.96 2.81 14.22
N ALA A 182 -21.74 3.73 13.28
CA ALA A 182 -20.89 4.91 13.48
C ALA A 182 -21.41 5.81 14.62
N SER A 183 -22.73 6.06 14.67
CA SER A 183 -23.33 6.88 15.72
C SER A 183 -23.14 6.28 17.11
N LYS A 184 -23.28 4.95 17.26
CA LYS A 184 -23.13 4.25 18.54
C LYS A 184 -21.67 4.09 18.95
N HIS A 185 -20.75 3.93 18.00
CA HIS A 185 -19.31 4.02 18.28
C HIS A 185 -18.93 5.41 18.78
N GLY A 186 -19.40 6.45 18.09
CA GLY A 186 -19.20 7.84 18.49
C GLY A 186 -19.72 8.10 19.89
N LEU A 187 -20.90 7.57 20.23
CA LEU A 187 -21.50 7.71 21.56
C LEU A 187 -20.68 6.98 22.63
N HIS A 188 -20.19 5.76 22.36
CA HIS A 188 -19.33 5.03 23.29
C HIS A 188 -18.00 5.75 23.52
N GLY A 189 -17.38 6.26 22.46
CA GLY A 189 -16.17 7.08 22.54
C GLY A 189 -16.41 8.36 23.36
N PHE A 190 -17.54 9.04 23.15
CA PHE A 190 -17.95 10.22 23.92
C PHE A 190 -18.09 9.90 25.41
N VAL A 191 -18.80 8.82 25.75
CA VAL A 191 -19.00 8.41 27.15
C VAL A 191 -17.69 8.02 27.83
N ARG A 192 -16.83 7.25 27.15
CA ARG A 192 -15.51 6.88 27.67
C ARG A 192 -14.60 8.09 27.88
N SER A 193 -14.72 9.11 27.03
CA SER A 193 -13.97 10.37 27.17
C SER A 193 -14.38 11.19 28.40
N MET A 194 -15.55 10.91 28.98
CA MET A 194 -16.02 11.48 30.24
C MET A 194 -15.65 10.64 31.46
N GLY A 195 -14.80 9.62 31.31
CA GLY A 195 -14.20 8.90 32.44
C GLY A 195 -13.41 9.85 33.37
N GLY A 196 -13.42 9.55 34.67
CA GLY A 196 -12.89 10.37 35.75
C GLY A 196 -13.80 11.52 36.21
N MET A 197 -14.93 11.80 35.54
CA MET A 197 -15.85 12.88 35.94
C MET A 197 -16.46 12.63 37.32
N ARG A 198 -16.74 11.37 37.66
CA ARG A 198 -17.33 11.03 38.95
C ARG A 198 -16.38 11.43 40.08
N ASP A 199 -15.12 11.05 39.95
CA ASP A 199 -14.14 11.20 41.01
C ASP A 199 -13.62 12.64 41.11
N ARG A 200 -13.66 13.40 40.01
CA ARG A 200 -13.22 14.81 39.98
C ARG A 200 -14.31 15.83 40.24
N LEU A 201 -15.54 15.57 39.79
CA LEU A 201 -16.63 16.54 39.75
C LEU A 201 -17.91 16.06 40.44
N GLY A 202 -17.97 14.80 40.91
CA GLY A 202 -19.19 14.22 41.44
C GLY A 202 -20.25 13.95 40.37
N ILE A 203 -19.87 13.96 39.08
CA ILE A 203 -20.78 13.72 37.96
C ILE A 203 -20.56 12.29 37.45
N ARG A 204 -21.54 11.42 37.65
CA ARG A 204 -21.53 10.06 37.13
C ARG A 204 -21.87 10.07 35.64
N CYS A 205 -21.17 9.28 34.84
CA CYS A 205 -21.47 9.13 33.42
C CYS A 205 -21.26 7.66 32.98
N GLY A 206 -22.27 7.09 32.33
CA GLY A 206 -22.16 5.75 31.74
C GLY A 206 -23.17 5.54 30.61
N ALA A 207 -23.04 4.41 29.92
CA ALA A 207 -23.99 3.99 28.89
C ALA A 207 -24.37 2.53 29.08
N VAL A 208 -25.66 2.21 28.91
CA VAL A 208 -26.04 0.82 28.61
C VAL A 208 -25.76 0.52 27.15
N ALA A 209 -25.37 -0.70 26.83
CA ALA A 209 -25.15 -1.20 25.48
C ALA A 209 -26.04 -2.42 25.23
N PRO A 210 -27.34 -2.20 24.91
CA PRO A 210 -28.27 -3.30 24.71
C PRO A 210 -28.00 -4.06 23.42
N GLY A 211 -28.31 -5.36 23.43
CA GLY A 211 -28.49 -6.19 22.24
C GLY A 211 -29.82 -5.89 21.52
N ALA A 212 -30.48 -6.93 20.99
CA ALA A 212 -31.77 -6.80 20.33
C ALA A 212 -32.91 -6.66 21.35
N VAL A 213 -33.55 -5.48 21.45
CA VAL A 213 -34.61 -5.20 22.43
C VAL A 213 -35.98 -5.12 21.77
N MET A 214 -36.97 -5.82 22.33
CA MET A 214 -38.33 -5.85 21.79
C MET A 214 -39.03 -4.51 22.05
N THR A 215 -39.12 -3.66 21.02
CA THR A 215 -39.65 -2.30 21.14
C THR A 215 -40.45 -1.90 19.89
N PRO A 216 -41.25 -0.82 19.96
CA PRO A 216 -41.92 -0.24 18.79
C PRO A 216 -41.01 0.07 17.60
N MET A 217 -39.70 0.26 17.83
CA MET A 217 -38.70 0.47 16.78
C MET A 217 -38.70 -0.64 15.71
N TRP A 218 -39.06 -1.86 16.11
CA TRP A 218 -39.19 -3.00 15.20
C TRP A 218 -40.65 -3.28 14.84
N LEU A 219 -41.55 -3.21 15.83
CA LEU A 219 -42.92 -3.69 15.71
C LEU A 219 -43.83 -2.76 14.91
N GLU A 220 -43.52 -1.47 14.84
CA GLU A 220 -44.35 -0.46 14.18
C GLU A 220 -43.75 0.07 12.87
N ASP A 221 -42.50 -0.30 12.55
CA ASP A 221 -41.85 0.07 11.28
C ASP A 221 -42.12 -1.03 10.24
N PRO A 222 -42.96 -0.80 9.22
CA PRO A 222 -43.33 -1.83 8.25
C PRO A 222 -42.12 -2.40 7.49
N GLU A 223 -41.04 -1.64 7.35
CA GLU A 223 -39.82 -2.10 6.69
C GLU A 223 -38.96 -2.99 7.61
N LYS A 224 -39.22 -3.01 8.92
CA LYS A 224 -38.41 -3.74 9.92
C LYS A 224 -39.20 -4.77 10.72
N GLN A 225 -40.53 -4.80 10.61
CA GLN A 225 -41.39 -5.78 11.29
C GLN A 225 -40.92 -7.22 11.09
N HIS A 226 -40.47 -7.56 9.87
CA HIS A 226 -39.96 -8.90 9.56
C HIS A 226 -38.69 -9.27 10.34
N MET A 227 -37.96 -8.30 10.91
CA MET A 227 -36.73 -8.54 11.69
C MET A 227 -37.03 -9.00 13.11
N ALA A 228 -38.20 -8.65 13.66
CA ALA A 228 -38.63 -9.00 15.01
C ALA A 228 -39.73 -10.06 15.07
N GLN A 229 -40.30 -10.44 13.92
CA GLN A 229 -41.35 -11.45 13.82
C GLN A 229 -40.82 -12.79 13.29
N GLY A 230 -41.33 -13.90 13.83
CA GLY A 230 -40.98 -15.27 13.43
C GLY A 230 -40.00 -15.96 14.38
N GLU A 231 -39.30 -16.97 13.86
CA GLU A 231 -38.29 -17.74 14.62
C GLU A 231 -37.19 -16.81 15.17
N GLY A 232 -36.86 -16.98 16.46
CA GLY A 232 -35.86 -16.17 17.17
C GLY A 232 -36.40 -14.87 17.80
N SER A 233 -37.70 -14.59 17.71
CA SER A 233 -38.33 -13.44 18.40
C SER A 233 -38.27 -13.55 19.93
N ASP A 234 -38.24 -14.77 20.45
CA ASP A 234 -38.03 -15.11 21.86
C ASP A 234 -36.61 -14.79 22.36
N LEU A 235 -35.65 -14.53 21.47
CA LEU A 235 -34.28 -14.15 21.83
C LEU A 235 -34.15 -12.66 22.19
N PHE A 236 -35.14 -11.83 21.85
CA PHE A 236 -35.11 -10.41 22.16
C PHE A 236 -35.15 -10.17 23.68
N ILE A 237 -34.50 -9.09 24.08
CA ILE A 237 -34.39 -8.59 25.45
C ILE A 237 -35.65 -7.78 25.76
N ASP A 238 -36.19 -7.92 26.97
CA ASP A 238 -37.29 -7.08 27.41
C ASP A 238 -36.79 -5.67 27.78
N PRO A 239 -37.52 -4.59 27.43
CA PRO A 239 -37.14 -3.22 27.79
C PRO A 239 -36.82 -3.02 29.29
N GLU A 240 -37.53 -3.75 30.15
CA GLU A 240 -37.35 -3.76 31.60
C GLU A 240 -35.98 -4.29 32.04
N GLU A 241 -35.37 -5.22 31.30
CA GLU A 241 -34.01 -5.70 31.59
C GLU A 241 -32.99 -4.58 31.37
N VAL A 242 -33.13 -3.85 30.27
CA VAL A 242 -32.26 -2.71 29.96
C VAL A 242 -32.46 -1.59 30.96
N ALA A 243 -33.71 -1.31 31.35
CA ALA A 243 -34.02 -0.32 32.38
C ALA A 243 -33.35 -0.65 33.73
N ARG A 244 -33.25 -1.93 34.10
CA ARG A 244 -32.48 -2.34 35.29
C ARG A 244 -30.99 -2.06 35.15
N GLY A 245 -30.40 -2.33 33.99
CA GLY A 245 -29.00 -1.96 33.71
C GLY A 245 -28.77 -0.44 33.76
N MET A 246 -29.73 0.37 33.26
CA MET A 246 -29.67 1.82 33.37
C MET A 246 -29.73 2.29 34.84
N LEU A 247 -30.57 1.65 35.66
CA LEU A 247 -30.62 1.92 37.10
C LEU A 247 -29.31 1.52 37.80
N GLU A 248 -28.69 0.42 37.38
CA GLU A 248 -27.40 -0.01 37.90
C GLU A 248 -26.31 1.05 37.64
N LEU A 249 -26.30 1.68 36.47
CA LEU A 249 -25.39 2.79 36.17
C LEU A 249 -25.61 4.01 37.09
N CYS A 250 -26.86 4.24 37.54
CA CYS A 250 -27.16 5.29 38.52
C CYS A 250 -26.64 4.91 39.92
N GLU A 251 -27.01 3.71 40.41
CA GLU A 251 -26.90 3.36 41.84
C GLU A 251 -25.59 2.64 42.19
N ASN A 252 -25.07 1.77 41.32
CA ASN A 252 -23.93 0.90 41.64
C ASN A 252 -22.62 1.71 41.71
N PRO A 253 -21.92 1.74 42.86
CA PRO A 253 -20.70 2.53 43.03
C PRO A 253 -19.55 2.08 42.11
N GLU A 254 -19.54 0.84 41.61
CA GLU A 254 -18.52 0.36 40.68
C GLU A 254 -18.66 0.97 39.27
N HIS A 255 -19.85 1.47 38.93
CA HIS A 255 -20.15 2.06 37.63
C HIS A 255 -20.16 3.59 37.65
N GLY A 256 -20.46 4.17 36.49
CA GLY A 256 -20.72 5.60 36.33
C GLY A 256 -19.46 6.44 36.15
N ASP A 257 -18.36 5.85 35.69
CA ASP A 257 -17.13 6.56 35.37
C ASP A 257 -16.63 6.24 33.95
N GLY A 258 -17.43 6.60 32.94
CA GLY A 258 -17.20 6.23 31.54
C GLY A 258 -17.55 4.77 31.24
N THR A 259 -18.30 4.11 32.13
CA THR A 259 -18.68 2.70 32.04
C THR A 259 -19.59 2.45 30.83
N ILE A 260 -19.27 1.41 30.05
CA ILE A 260 -20.16 0.85 29.01
C ILE A 260 -20.66 -0.51 29.52
N LEU A 261 -21.94 -0.59 29.86
CA LEU A 261 -22.58 -1.79 30.43
C LEU A 261 -23.40 -2.50 29.35
N GLU A 262 -22.87 -3.57 28.79
CA GLU A 262 -23.60 -4.47 27.91
C GLU A 262 -24.76 -5.13 28.64
N VAL A 263 -25.91 -5.16 27.98
CA VAL A 263 -27.11 -5.85 28.46
C VAL A 263 -27.57 -6.82 27.38
N THR A 264 -27.50 -8.11 27.69
CA THR A 264 -28.06 -9.20 26.90
C THR A 264 -29.14 -9.90 27.71
N LYS A 265 -29.84 -10.89 27.14
CA LYS A 265 -30.97 -11.51 27.80
C LYS A 265 -30.51 -12.25 29.06
N GLY A 266 -30.97 -11.78 30.22
CA GLY A 266 -30.63 -12.34 31.53
C GLY A 266 -29.20 -12.06 32.03
N ALA A 267 -28.41 -11.24 31.34
CA ALA A 267 -27.01 -11.01 31.70
C ALA A 267 -26.53 -9.58 31.44
N THR A 268 -25.54 -9.12 32.22
CA THR A 268 -24.85 -7.86 32.01
C THR A 268 -23.33 -8.05 32.04
N ARG A 269 -22.60 -7.21 31.30
CA ARG A 269 -21.13 -7.24 31.22
C ARG A 269 -20.57 -5.83 31.06
N VAL A 270 -19.53 -5.47 31.80
CA VAL A 270 -18.79 -4.22 31.53
C VAL A 270 -17.87 -4.44 30.33
N VAL A 271 -18.03 -3.63 29.28
CA VAL A 271 -17.23 -3.71 28.06
C VAL A 271 -15.87 -3.05 28.29
N PRO A 272 -14.75 -3.78 28.20
CA PRO A 272 -13.43 -3.22 28.48
C PRO A 272 -13.04 -2.17 27.44
N LEU A 273 -12.18 -1.23 27.85
CA LEU A 273 -11.71 -0.13 26.99
C LEU A 273 -10.97 -0.66 25.75
N TYR A 274 -10.12 -1.65 25.95
CA TYR A 274 -9.31 -2.30 24.92
C TYR A 274 -9.64 -3.80 24.87
N HIS A 275 -9.47 -4.40 23.69
CA HIS A 275 -9.62 -5.84 23.48
C HIS A 275 -10.98 -6.39 23.96
N ALA A 276 -12.05 -5.64 23.77
CA ALA A 276 -13.40 -6.14 24.02
C ALA A 276 -13.69 -7.37 23.16
N GLU A 277 -14.11 -8.44 23.80
CA GLU A 277 -14.65 -9.60 23.09
C GLU A 277 -15.94 -9.20 22.35
N PRO A 278 -16.26 -9.88 21.22
CA PRO A 278 -17.52 -9.67 20.54
C PRO A 278 -18.72 -9.81 21.49
N PRO A 279 -19.87 -9.18 21.17
CA PRO A 279 -21.12 -9.43 21.88
C PRO A 279 -21.42 -10.94 21.91
N GLY A 280 -21.69 -11.50 23.08
CA GLY A 280 -21.95 -12.92 23.26
C GLY A 280 -23.24 -13.16 24.05
N GLY A 281 -23.84 -14.34 23.87
CA GLY A 281 -25.04 -14.75 24.61
C GLY A 281 -26.38 -14.49 23.92
N THR A 282 -27.46 -14.93 24.56
CA THR A 282 -28.82 -14.82 24.04
C THR A 282 -29.26 -13.36 23.94
N GLY A 283 -29.83 -12.96 22.79
CA GLY A 283 -30.25 -11.58 22.54
C GLY A 283 -29.12 -10.63 22.12
N ALA A 284 -27.89 -11.14 21.93
CA ALA A 284 -26.77 -10.35 21.45
C ALA A 284 -26.81 -10.03 19.95
N VAL A 285 -27.69 -10.64 19.15
CA VAL A 285 -27.79 -10.37 17.71
C VAL A 285 -29.25 -10.42 17.30
N ILE A 286 -29.63 -9.61 16.30
CA ILE A 286 -30.95 -9.70 15.66
C ILE A 286 -30.88 -10.88 14.67
N PRO A 287 -31.75 -11.91 14.79
CA PRO A 287 -31.61 -13.16 14.05
C PRO A 287 -31.44 -13.01 12.52
N ARG A 288 -32.15 -12.06 11.91
CA ARG A 288 -32.17 -11.83 10.45
C ARG A 288 -31.23 -10.71 9.96
N LEU A 289 -30.35 -10.21 10.81
CA LEU A 289 -29.43 -9.14 10.42
C LEU A 289 -28.43 -9.59 9.35
N VAL A 290 -28.05 -10.87 9.37
CA VAL A 290 -27.16 -11.47 8.36
C VAL A 290 -27.86 -11.53 7.00
N ASP A 291 -29.13 -11.92 6.97
CA ASP A 291 -29.92 -12.00 5.72
C ASP A 291 -30.04 -10.63 5.04
N GLU A 292 -30.26 -9.55 5.82
CA GLU A 292 -30.28 -8.18 5.29
C GLU A 292 -28.91 -7.73 4.77
N ALA A 293 -27.82 -8.16 5.42
CA ALA A 293 -26.47 -7.87 4.93
C ALA A 293 -26.21 -8.57 3.58
N GLU A 294 -26.56 -9.85 3.46
CA GLU A 294 -26.44 -10.62 2.20
C GLU A 294 -27.29 -10.01 1.08
N LYS A 295 -28.47 -9.50 1.40
CA LYS A 295 -29.32 -8.79 0.43
C LYS A 295 -28.64 -7.53 -0.11
N ILE A 296 -28.02 -6.73 0.75
CA ILE A 296 -27.28 -5.53 0.32
C ILE A 296 -26.09 -5.93 -0.58
N TRP A 297 -25.35 -6.98 -0.20
CA TRP A 297 -24.27 -7.49 -1.05
C TRP A 297 -24.78 -7.92 -2.43
N GLY A 298 -25.88 -8.69 -2.49
CA GLY A 298 -26.50 -9.10 -3.75
C GLY A 298 -26.97 -7.92 -4.60
N GLU A 299 -27.56 -6.88 -3.99
CA GLU A 299 -27.94 -5.66 -4.68
C GLU A 299 -26.71 -4.95 -5.28
N LEU A 300 -25.63 -4.77 -4.51
CA LEU A 300 -24.39 -4.11 -4.96
C LEU A 300 -23.70 -4.90 -6.09
N GLU A 301 -23.65 -6.22 -5.99
CA GLU A 301 -23.09 -7.10 -7.02
C GLU A 301 -23.90 -7.04 -8.32
N SER A 302 -25.23 -6.99 -8.22
CA SER A 302 -26.12 -6.86 -9.38
C SER A 302 -25.94 -5.52 -10.13
N LEU A 303 -25.56 -4.47 -9.40
CA LEU A 303 -25.22 -3.15 -9.95
C LEU A 303 -23.79 -3.09 -10.54
N GLY A 304 -23.07 -4.22 -10.56
CA GLY A 304 -21.77 -4.35 -11.23
C GLY A 304 -20.57 -4.00 -10.37
N LEU A 305 -20.73 -3.77 -9.06
CA LEU A 305 -19.62 -3.55 -8.12
C LEU A 305 -18.96 -4.89 -7.75
N LYS A 306 -18.12 -5.42 -8.62
CA LYS A 306 -17.30 -6.62 -8.34
C LYS A 306 -15.94 -6.22 -7.78
N VAL A 307 -15.71 -6.48 -6.50
CA VAL A 307 -14.36 -6.48 -5.90
C VAL A 307 -13.76 -7.89 -6.05
N PHE A 308 -12.51 -7.99 -6.46
CA PHE A 308 -11.80 -9.26 -6.65
C PHE A 308 -11.53 -9.96 -5.29
N ASN A 309 -12.52 -10.67 -4.76
CA ASN A 309 -12.44 -11.43 -3.51
C ASN A 309 -12.17 -12.93 -3.71
N SER A 310 -11.92 -13.37 -4.94
CA SER A 310 -11.79 -14.81 -5.22
C SER A 310 -10.60 -15.43 -4.48
N PHE A 311 -9.49 -14.70 -4.27
CA PHE A 311 -8.24 -15.31 -3.86
C PHE A 311 -8.32 -16.12 -2.55
N PRO A 312 -8.81 -15.60 -1.40
CA PRO A 312 -8.91 -16.39 -0.16
C PRO A 312 -9.92 -17.53 -0.23
N GLN A 313 -10.93 -17.41 -1.11
CA GLN A 313 -11.98 -18.42 -1.30
C GLN A 313 -11.54 -19.56 -2.23
N LEU A 314 -10.43 -19.40 -2.98
CA LEU A 314 -9.88 -20.47 -3.79
C LEU A 314 -9.42 -21.64 -2.89
N PRO A 315 -9.59 -22.90 -3.35
CA PRO A 315 -8.98 -24.06 -2.72
C PRO A 315 -7.49 -23.83 -2.45
N ALA A 316 -6.98 -24.37 -1.35
CA ALA A 316 -5.60 -24.15 -0.92
C ALA A 316 -4.60 -24.57 -2.02
N GLU A 317 -4.92 -25.60 -2.79
CA GLU A 317 -4.14 -26.07 -3.93
C GLU A 317 -4.01 -24.99 -5.01
N ILE A 318 -5.10 -24.30 -5.32
CA ILE A 318 -5.12 -23.24 -6.33
C ILE A 318 -4.39 -22.01 -5.82
N ARG A 319 -4.60 -21.60 -4.56
CA ARG A 319 -3.84 -20.50 -3.95
C ARG A 319 -2.34 -20.76 -3.97
N HIS A 320 -1.92 -21.98 -3.62
CA HIS A 320 -0.52 -22.40 -3.68
C HIS A 320 0.03 -22.39 -5.11
N LEU A 321 -0.75 -22.81 -6.10
CA LEU A 321 -0.36 -22.72 -7.51
C LEU A 321 -0.18 -21.28 -7.95
N VAL A 322 -1.07 -20.37 -7.55
CA VAL A 322 -0.94 -18.94 -7.84
C VAL A 322 0.31 -18.37 -7.18
N TRP A 323 0.58 -18.67 -5.91
CA TRP A 323 1.82 -18.23 -5.25
C TRP A 323 3.06 -18.76 -5.97
N LYS A 324 3.09 -20.05 -6.32
CA LYS A 324 4.19 -20.65 -7.07
C LYS A 324 4.36 -19.99 -8.45
N HIS A 325 3.28 -19.69 -9.14
CA HIS A 325 3.33 -19.07 -10.46
C HIS A 325 3.84 -17.62 -10.37
N ALA A 326 3.36 -16.83 -9.41
CA ALA A 326 3.80 -15.47 -9.17
C ALA A 326 5.31 -15.36 -8.84
N LEU A 327 5.88 -16.40 -8.21
CA LEU A 327 7.30 -16.44 -7.84
C LEU A 327 8.21 -16.90 -9.00
N ARG A 328 7.70 -17.67 -9.97
CA ARG A 328 8.45 -18.22 -11.11
C ARG A 328 8.60 -17.20 -12.24
N ARG A 329 9.37 -16.15 -11.99
CA ARG A 329 9.66 -15.09 -12.98
C ARG A 329 11.14 -14.77 -12.97
N HIS A 330 11.72 -14.52 -14.15
CA HIS A 330 13.12 -14.14 -14.21
C HIS A 330 13.30 -12.74 -13.62
N ARG A 331 14.32 -12.58 -12.78
CA ARG A 331 14.65 -11.30 -12.14
C ARG A 331 16.06 -10.89 -12.47
N MET A 332 16.26 -9.64 -12.85
CA MET A 332 17.59 -9.05 -12.92
C MET A 332 17.80 -8.18 -11.69
N ILE A 333 18.79 -8.52 -10.87
CA ILE A 333 19.07 -7.84 -9.61
C ILE A 333 20.45 -7.19 -9.71
N HIS A 334 20.48 -5.87 -9.56
CA HIS A 334 21.72 -5.12 -9.48
C HIS A 334 22.27 -5.12 -8.05
N VAL A 335 23.40 -5.80 -7.87
CA VAL A 335 24.14 -5.92 -6.63
C VAL A 335 25.38 -5.03 -6.70
N ILE A 336 25.51 -4.10 -5.75
CA ILE A 336 26.67 -3.23 -5.63
C ILE A 336 27.48 -3.65 -4.40
N LEU A 337 28.73 -4.03 -4.61
CA LEU A 337 29.68 -4.38 -3.55
C LEU A 337 30.50 -3.14 -3.16
N GLY A 338 30.49 -2.78 -1.87
CA GLY A 338 31.19 -1.61 -1.35
C GLY A 338 32.16 -1.92 -0.21
N THR A 339 33.09 -1.00 0.05
CA THR A 339 33.98 -1.04 1.24
C THR A 339 33.30 -0.31 2.42
N ARG A 340 33.40 -0.85 3.64
CA ARG A 340 32.85 -0.22 4.85
C ARG A 340 33.51 1.13 5.20
N VAL A 341 34.77 1.33 4.81
CA VAL A 341 35.59 2.52 5.13
C VAL A 341 35.12 3.77 4.38
N GLU A 342 34.58 3.64 3.17
CA GLU A 342 34.08 4.78 2.37
C GLU A 342 32.80 5.43 2.96
N ARG A 343 32.26 4.91 4.08
CA ARG A 343 30.96 5.33 4.66
C ARG A 343 31.01 5.85 6.10
N GLY A 344 32.19 6.27 6.59
CA GLY A 344 32.32 6.94 7.88
C GLY A 344 32.10 6.08 9.12
N HIS A 345 32.03 4.75 8.96
CA HIS A 345 32.19 3.83 10.08
C HIS A 345 33.69 3.80 10.41
N SER A 346 34.05 4.09 11.66
CA SER A 346 35.40 3.91 12.19
C SER A 346 35.92 2.50 11.85
N ASN A 347 37.23 2.33 11.87
CA ASN A 347 37.96 1.08 11.61
C ASN A 347 37.62 -0.11 12.56
N GLU A 348 36.43 -0.14 13.14
CA GLU A 348 35.87 -1.18 14.00
C GLU A 348 35.57 -2.50 13.24
N GLY A 349 35.78 -2.52 11.92
CA GLY A 349 35.67 -3.72 11.07
C GLY A 349 36.81 -4.74 11.19
N LYS A 350 37.76 -4.61 12.14
CA LYS A 350 38.74 -5.68 12.46
C LYS A 350 38.20 -6.65 13.52
N GLY A 351 36.97 -7.15 13.34
CA GLY A 351 36.35 -8.06 14.32
C GLY A 351 36.76 -9.53 14.18
N ALA A 352 37.02 -10.00 12.95
CA ALA A 352 37.25 -11.42 12.70
C ALA A 352 38.16 -11.62 11.46
N GLU A 353 39.04 -12.63 11.52
CA GLU A 353 39.85 -13.05 10.38
C GLU A 353 38.95 -13.48 9.21
N ARG A 354 39.36 -13.22 7.96
CA ARG A 354 38.56 -13.59 6.78
C ARG A 354 38.28 -15.10 6.82
N TYR A 355 37.02 -15.48 6.63
CA TYR A 355 36.54 -16.88 6.72
C TYR A 355 36.68 -17.57 8.09
N SER A 356 36.84 -16.80 9.18
CA SER A 356 36.75 -17.36 10.55
C SER A 356 35.31 -17.44 11.08
N LEU A 357 34.37 -16.71 10.46
CA LEU A 357 32.96 -16.73 10.81
C LEU A 357 32.20 -17.79 10.00
N CYS A 358 31.14 -18.33 10.59
CA CYS A 358 30.21 -19.23 9.91
C CYS A 358 28.81 -18.62 9.82
N ASN A 359 28.08 -18.94 8.75
CA ASN A 359 26.66 -18.60 8.65
C ASN A 359 25.80 -19.52 9.53
N GLY A 360 24.48 -19.28 9.55
CA GLY A 360 23.52 -20.10 10.30
C GLY A 360 23.43 -21.58 9.87
N ARG A 361 24.16 -21.99 8.82
CA ARG A 361 24.31 -23.38 8.38
C ARG A 361 25.66 -23.99 8.79
N GLY A 362 26.47 -23.29 9.58
CA GLY A 362 27.79 -23.73 10.01
C GLY A 362 28.87 -23.69 8.92
N ARG A 363 28.59 -23.07 7.76
CA ARG A 363 29.56 -22.97 6.66
C ARG A 363 30.37 -21.67 6.80
N PRO A 364 31.70 -21.70 6.55
CA PRO A 364 32.53 -20.51 6.54
C PRO A 364 31.97 -19.45 5.60
N ILE A 365 32.05 -18.18 6.01
CA ILE A 365 31.72 -17.01 5.20
C ILE A 365 32.86 -16.01 5.28
N SER A 366 33.09 -15.24 4.23
CA SER A 366 34.18 -14.29 4.15
C SER A 366 34.23 -13.36 5.37
N GLY A 367 33.07 -12.98 5.91
CA GLY A 367 32.90 -12.22 7.15
C GLY A 367 32.26 -10.87 6.88
N ASN A 368 32.79 -9.82 7.51
CA ASN A 368 32.26 -8.46 7.45
C ASN A 368 33.09 -7.52 6.55
N HIS A 369 33.76 -8.07 5.52
CA HIS A 369 34.77 -7.34 4.73
C HIS A 369 34.19 -6.52 3.57
N TYR A 370 32.94 -6.77 3.18
CA TYR A 370 32.22 -6.01 2.17
C TYR A 370 30.75 -5.84 2.57
N ASP A 371 30.10 -4.84 1.97
CA ASP A 371 28.66 -4.66 2.08
C ASP A 371 27.96 -4.97 0.76
N VAL A 372 26.81 -5.65 0.83
CA VAL A 372 25.91 -5.89 -0.30
C VAL A 372 24.87 -4.77 -0.32
N VAL A 373 24.84 -3.95 -1.37
CA VAL A 373 23.86 -2.87 -1.51
C VAL A 373 22.93 -3.11 -2.69
N ILE A 374 21.64 -2.94 -2.42
CA ILE A 374 20.56 -2.94 -3.42
C ILE A 374 19.93 -1.56 -3.48
N LEU A 375 19.73 -1.02 -4.69
CA LEU A 375 19.07 0.27 -4.88
C LEU A 375 17.55 0.12 -4.65
N ALA A 376 16.94 1.03 -3.88
CA ALA A 376 15.53 0.91 -3.53
C ALA A 376 14.55 0.99 -4.71
N ARG A 377 15.01 1.47 -5.87
CA ARG A 377 14.26 1.52 -7.13
C ARG A 377 13.95 0.13 -7.73
N TYR A 378 14.63 -0.92 -7.27
CA TYR A 378 14.33 -2.29 -7.65
C TYR A 378 13.31 -2.89 -6.68
N ALA A 379 12.21 -3.42 -7.22
CA ALA A 379 11.16 -4.05 -6.43
C ALA A 379 11.64 -5.45 -6.01
N LEU A 380 12.09 -5.59 -4.76
CA LEU A 380 12.31 -6.91 -4.18
C LEU A 380 10.94 -7.53 -3.80
N LEU A 381 10.26 -8.14 -4.78
CA LEU A 381 8.96 -8.82 -4.61
C LEU A 381 8.80 -9.68 -3.34
N PRO A 382 9.84 -10.37 -2.80
CA PRO A 382 9.65 -11.17 -1.60
C PRO A 382 9.08 -10.36 -0.43
N GLU A 383 9.45 -9.09 -0.26
CA GLU A 383 9.04 -8.31 0.91
C GLU A 383 7.52 -8.08 0.96
N ASN A 384 6.89 -7.73 -0.18
CA ASN A 384 5.46 -7.43 -0.22
C ASN A 384 4.60 -8.69 -0.09
N ILE A 385 4.99 -9.79 -0.75
CA ILE A 385 4.25 -11.06 -0.71
C ILE A 385 4.29 -11.68 0.70
N MET A 386 5.41 -11.55 1.41
CA MET A 386 5.58 -12.10 2.77
C MET A 386 4.68 -11.44 3.83
N LEU A 387 4.14 -10.25 3.53
CA LEU A 387 3.23 -9.50 4.41
C LEU A 387 1.76 -9.91 4.23
N VAL A 388 1.41 -10.66 3.17
CA VAL A 388 0.02 -10.99 2.86
C VAL A 388 -0.56 -11.96 3.90
N ASN A 389 -0.01 -13.16 4.02
CA ASN A 389 -0.42 -14.17 4.99
C ASN A 389 0.69 -15.21 5.21
N LYS A 390 0.46 -16.17 6.10
CA LYS A 390 1.43 -17.25 6.39
C LYS A 390 1.74 -18.12 5.16
N GLU A 391 0.72 -18.48 4.39
CA GLU A 391 0.88 -19.33 3.19
C GLU A 391 1.79 -18.67 2.14
N ALA A 392 1.56 -17.39 1.84
CA ALA A 392 2.37 -16.60 0.92
C ALA A 392 3.83 -16.49 1.41
N ARG A 393 4.00 -16.31 2.73
CA ARG A 393 5.32 -16.29 3.37
C ARG A 393 6.07 -17.62 3.22
N ASP A 394 5.38 -18.73 3.49
CA ASP A 394 5.96 -20.08 3.36
C ASP A 394 6.31 -20.38 1.90
N ALA A 395 5.46 -19.96 0.95
CA ALA A 395 5.72 -20.08 -0.48
C ALA A 395 7.00 -19.31 -0.89
N VAL A 396 7.15 -18.05 -0.47
CA VAL A 396 8.35 -17.24 -0.74
C VAL A 396 9.60 -17.87 -0.14
N LEU A 397 9.56 -18.29 1.14
CA LEU A 397 10.72 -18.87 1.83
C LEU A 397 11.13 -20.23 1.24
N SER A 398 10.18 -21.02 0.76
CA SER A 398 10.45 -22.30 0.09
C SER A 398 11.01 -22.13 -1.33
N PHE A 399 10.67 -21.03 -1.99
CA PHE A 399 11.14 -20.73 -3.35
C PHE A 399 12.51 -20.03 -3.36
N TYR A 400 12.73 -19.05 -2.49
CA TYR A 400 13.99 -18.31 -2.38
C TYR A 400 14.85 -18.88 -1.25
N LEU A 401 15.56 -19.96 -1.59
CA LEU A 401 16.34 -20.76 -0.63
C LEU A 401 17.60 -20.06 -0.11
N VAL A 402 18.12 -19.07 -0.85
CA VAL A 402 19.35 -18.37 -0.51
C VAL A 402 19.01 -17.03 0.12
N GLN A 403 19.57 -16.75 1.28
CA GLN A 403 19.32 -15.51 2.02
C GLN A 403 20.65 -14.89 2.44
N VAL A 404 20.93 -13.69 1.95
CA VAL A 404 22.17 -12.95 2.23
C VAL A 404 21.81 -11.60 2.84
N PRO A 405 22.43 -11.19 3.96
CA PRO A 405 22.27 -9.85 4.51
C PRO A 405 22.62 -8.79 3.46
N CYS A 406 21.80 -7.76 3.33
CA CYS A 406 22.08 -6.63 2.44
C CYS A 406 21.58 -5.32 3.03
N GLN A 407 21.98 -4.22 2.41
CA GLN A 407 21.46 -2.89 2.73
C GLN A 407 20.68 -2.34 1.54
N ARG A 408 19.48 -1.85 1.82
CA ARG A 408 18.66 -1.15 0.83
C ARG A 408 18.95 0.35 0.91
N ARG A 409 19.44 0.93 -0.18
CA ARG A 409 19.69 2.37 -0.30
C ARG A 409 18.40 3.11 -0.62
N LEU A 410 17.88 3.86 0.36
CA LEU A 410 16.66 4.67 0.28
C LEU A 410 17.03 6.09 -0.19
N GLY A 411 16.61 6.45 -1.41
CA GLY A 411 16.82 7.78 -1.97
C GLY A 411 17.12 7.75 -3.48
N LEU A 412 16.48 8.65 -4.21
CA LEU A 412 16.69 8.88 -5.65
C LEU A 412 17.53 10.13 -5.93
N ASP A 413 17.65 11.03 -4.95
CA ASP A 413 18.26 12.34 -5.14
C ASP A 413 19.65 12.38 -4.51
N VAL A 414 20.64 12.73 -5.34
CA VAL A 414 22.06 12.91 -4.98
C VAL A 414 22.22 13.96 -3.86
N LYS A 415 21.24 14.86 -3.71
CA LYS A 415 21.25 15.94 -2.70
C LYS A 415 20.69 15.56 -1.32
N SER A 416 20.03 14.42 -1.18
CA SER A 416 19.46 13.97 0.10
C SER A 416 20.46 13.15 0.93
N LYS A 417 20.44 13.29 2.26
CA LYS A 417 21.22 12.42 3.17
C LYS A 417 20.82 10.98 2.89
N THR A 418 21.71 10.22 2.26
CA THR A 418 21.44 8.84 1.82
C THR A 418 21.11 7.97 3.03
N GLN A 419 19.89 7.45 3.11
CA GLN A 419 19.47 6.52 4.16
C GLN A 419 19.69 5.08 3.69
N TYR A 420 20.25 4.25 4.56
CA TYR A 420 20.39 2.81 4.33
C TYR A 420 19.52 2.07 5.34
N LYS A 421 18.85 1.02 4.89
CA LYS A 421 18.07 0.13 5.76
C LYS A 421 18.58 -1.30 5.60
N ASP A 422 18.90 -1.93 6.72
CA ASP A 422 19.26 -3.34 6.71
C ASP A 422 18.08 -4.18 6.20
N SER A 423 18.38 -5.14 5.32
CA SER A 423 17.42 -6.07 4.74
C SER A 423 18.11 -7.41 4.42
N VAL A 424 17.35 -8.31 3.80
CA VAL A 424 17.80 -9.64 3.38
C VAL A 424 17.51 -9.81 1.91
N LEU A 425 18.58 -10.00 1.13
CA LEU A 425 18.51 -10.37 -0.26
C LEU A 425 18.13 -11.86 -0.36
N ARG A 426 16.93 -12.14 -0.90
CA ARG A 426 16.40 -13.49 -1.07
C ARG A 426 16.52 -13.90 -2.54
N LEU A 427 17.26 -14.98 -2.79
CA LEU A 427 17.64 -15.42 -4.12
C LEU A 427 17.21 -16.86 -4.42
N ASN A 428 16.88 -17.09 -5.68
CA ASN A 428 16.72 -18.37 -6.33
C ASN A 428 17.58 -18.35 -7.59
N PHE A 429 18.71 -19.05 -7.54
CA PHE A 429 19.70 -19.03 -8.61
C PHE A 429 19.21 -19.61 -9.94
N GLU A 430 18.06 -20.27 -10.01
CA GLU A 430 17.47 -20.71 -11.29
C GLU A 430 16.70 -19.61 -12.01
N TRP A 431 16.31 -18.53 -11.30
CA TRP A 431 15.47 -17.46 -11.83
C TRP A 431 16.12 -16.08 -11.74
N ASP A 432 17.13 -15.92 -10.87
CA ASP A 432 17.77 -14.65 -10.58
C ASP A 432 19.09 -14.47 -11.34
N TYR A 433 19.14 -13.42 -12.15
CA TYR A 433 20.29 -12.93 -12.90
C TYR A 433 20.96 -11.82 -12.08
N LEU A 434 22.17 -12.08 -11.62
CA LEU A 434 22.91 -11.11 -10.79
C LEU A 434 23.82 -10.26 -11.67
N ARG A 435 23.49 -8.97 -11.73
CA ARG A 435 24.36 -7.92 -12.25
C ARG A 435 25.20 -7.42 -11.09
N ILE A 436 26.51 -7.68 -11.10
CA ILE A 436 27.39 -7.38 -9.96
C ILE A 436 28.34 -6.25 -10.32
N THR A 437 28.35 -5.18 -9.51
CA THR A 437 29.29 -4.07 -9.59
C THR A 437 30.22 -4.10 -8.38
N ALA A 438 31.53 -4.14 -8.64
CA ALA A 438 32.63 -4.22 -7.69
C ALA A 438 33.76 -3.19 -7.98
N ALA A 439 33.43 -2.02 -8.57
CA ALA A 439 34.33 -1.00 -9.15
C ALA A 439 35.64 -0.65 -8.39
N ARG A 440 35.65 -0.70 -7.05
CA ARG A 440 36.85 -0.45 -6.20
C ARG A 440 37.20 -1.63 -5.29
N ALA A 441 36.56 -2.76 -5.51
CA ALA A 441 36.41 -3.88 -4.59
C ALA A 441 36.43 -5.22 -5.33
N PHE A 442 37.18 -5.31 -6.44
CA PHE A 442 37.21 -6.50 -7.29
C PHE A 442 37.52 -7.81 -6.53
N PRO A 443 38.41 -7.86 -5.52
CA PRO A 443 38.60 -9.06 -4.70
C PRO A 443 37.34 -9.52 -3.93
N TYR A 444 36.43 -8.61 -3.58
CA TYR A 444 35.17 -8.93 -2.89
C TYR A 444 34.15 -9.58 -3.82
N PHE A 445 34.32 -9.50 -5.14
CA PHE A 445 33.52 -10.30 -6.07
C PHE A 445 33.65 -11.80 -5.76
N PHE A 446 34.88 -12.27 -5.53
CA PHE A 446 35.14 -13.68 -5.22
C PHE A 446 34.62 -14.08 -3.82
N ASP A 447 34.73 -13.18 -2.84
CA ASP A 447 34.11 -13.39 -1.52
C ASP A 447 32.60 -13.51 -1.62
N PHE A 448 31.98 -12.62 -2.39
CA PHE A 448 30.54 -12.62 -2.55
C PHE A 448 30.06 -13.91 -3.21
N LEU A 449 30.75 -14.41 -4.25
CA LEU A 449 30.42 -15.69 -4.87
C LEU A 449 30.61 -16.87 -3.90
N HIS A 450 31.68 -16.84 -3.10
CA HIS A 450 31.88 -17.81 -2.02
C HIS A 450 30.71 -17.80 -1.03
N ASP A 451 30.31 -16.62 -0.56
CA ASP A 451 29.25 -16.49 0.42
C ASP A 451 27.88 -16.89 -0.16
N LEU A 452 27.59 -16.54 -1.41
CA LEU A 452 26.40 -17.01 -2.12
C LEU A 452 26.31 -18.55 -2.11
N ARG A 453 27.43 -19.23 -2.37
CA ARG A 453 27.51 -20.70 -2.32
C ARG A 453 27.41 -21.24 -0.89
N ALA A 454 28.02 -20.58 0.09
CA ALA A 454 27.91 -20.94 1.49
C ALA A 454 26.46 -20.82 2.00
N HIS A 455 25.71 -19.82 1.53
CA HIS A 455 24.31 -19.60 1.87
C HIS A 455 23.33 -20.49 1.07
N ASP A 456 23.78 -21.13 -0.02
CA ASP A 456 22.96 -22.04 -0.82
C ASP A 456 22.79 -23.42 -0.17
N PRO A 457 21.57 -23.82 0.24
CA PRO A 457 21.34 -25.14 0.80
C PRO A 457 21.76 -26.28 -0.12
N ARG A 458 21.67 -26.08 -1.44
CA ARG A 458 22.01 -27.08 -2.47
C ARG A 458 23.48 -27.04 -2.86
N GLY A 459 24.22 -26.00 -2.45
CA GLY A 459 25.64 -25.84 -2.76
C GLY A 459 25.93 -25.78 -4.27
N ARG A 460 25.00 -25.29 -5.09
CA ARG A 460 25.20 -25.11 -6.54
C ARG A 460 25.90 -23.78 -6.83
N GLY A 461 25.60 -22.74 -6.06
CA GLY A 461 26.10 -21.39 -6.33
C GLY A 461 25.32 -20.72 -7.47
N LEU A 462 25.76 -19.52 -7.83
CA LEU A 462 25.12 -18.68 -8.85
C LEU A 462 25.06 -19.38 -10.21
N GLN A 463 23.93 -19.32 -10.91
CA GLN A 463 23.79 -19.88 -12.28
C GLN A 463 23.74 -18.82 -13.38
N HIS A 464 23.32 -17.58 -13.04
CA HIS A 464 23.10 -16.53 -14.04
C HIS A 464 23.89 -15.26 -13.68
N LEU A 465 24.96 -15.01 -14.41
CA LEU A 465 25.86 -13.87 -14.19
C LEU A 465 25.70 -12.82 -15.29
N VAL A 466 25.55 -11.56 -14.90
CA VAL A 466 25.58 -10.41 -15.80
C VAL A 466 26.80 -9.55 -15.48
N VAL A 467 27.74 -9.47 -16.42
CA VAL A 467 29.00 -8.75 -16.32
C VAL A 467 28.81 -7.34 -16.88
N GLU A 468 29.04 -6.32 -16.05
CA GLU A 468 28.91 -4.90 -16.45
C GLU A 468 30.14 -4.06 -16.09
N ASP A 469 30.77 -4.34 -14.96
CA ASP A 469 31.73 -3.43 -14.33
C ASP A 469 32.94 -3.10 -15.22
N ASN A 470 33.39 -1.84 -15.17
CA ASN A 470 34.67 -1.40 -15.75
C ASN A 470 35.87 -2.21 -15.21
N CYS A 471 35.77 -2.82 -14.02
CA CYS A 471 36.78 -3.75 -13.51
C CYS A 471 37.01 -4.97 -14.41
N PHE A 472 36.00 -5.40 -15.18
CA PHE A 472 36.12 -6.49 -16.15
C PHE A 472 36.64 -6.03 -17.51
N ARG A 473 37.01 -4.76 -17.69
CA ARG A 473 37.76 -4.33 -18.88
C ARG A 473 39.20 -4.85 -18.79
N ALA A 474 39.80 -5.18 -19.93
CA ALA A 474 41.16 -5.73 -19.99
C ALA A 474 42.21 -4.92 -19.18
N PRO A 475 42.23 -3.57 -19.19
CA PRO A 475 43.14 -2.79 -18.32
C PRO A 475 42.88 -2.95 -16.81
N GLY A 476 41.63 -3.17 -16.40
CA GLY A 476 41.26 -3.42 -15.00
C GLY A 476 41.70 -4.81 -14.53
N VAL A 477 41.40 -5.84 -15.32
CA VAL A 477 41.78 -7.23 -15.03
C VAL A 477 43.30 -7.43 -15.04
N THR A 478 44.03 -6.69 -15.89
CA THR A 478 45.48 -6.80 -15.96
C THR A 478 46.21 -6.29 -14.71
N SER A 479 45.58 -5.39 -13.95
CA SER A 479 46.10 -4.88 -12.67
C SER A 479 45.87 -5.84 -11.49
N PHE A 480 45.02 -6.86 -11.66
CA PHE A 480 44.67 -7.82 -10.61
C PHE A 480 45.70 -8.96 -10.49
N SER A 481 46.14 -9.25 -9.25
CA SER A 481 47.05 -10.36 -8.93
C SER A 481 46.30 -11.56 -8.33
N PRO A 482 46.30 -12.74 -8.98
CA PRO A 482 45.68 -13.97 -8.46
C PRO A 482 46.17 -14.38 -7.07
N ALA A 483 47.42 -14.06 -6.72
CA ALA A 483 48.01 -14.38 -5.41
C ALA A 483 47.34 -13.64 -4.23
N SER A 484 46.53 -12.61 -4.52
CA SER A 484 45.77 -11.88 -3.50
C SER A 484 44.45 -12.55 -3.10
N LEU A 485 44.03 -13.62 -3.78
CA LEU A 485 42.82 -14.37 -3.47
C LEU A 485 43.05 -15.44 -2.41
N ASP A 486 42.11 -15.57 -1.48
CA ASP A 486 42.05 -16.73 -0.59
C ASP A 486 41.70 -17.99 -1.40
N ALA A 487 42.34 -19.10 -1.05
CA ALA A 487 42.14 -20.38 -1.72
C ALA A 487 40.67 -20.83 -1.70
N ARG A 488 39.92 -20.55 -0.63
CA ARG A 488 38.49 -20.90 -0.50
C ARG A 488 37.63 -20.13 -1.49
N ALA A 489 37.88 -18.83 -1.66
CA ALA A 489 37.22 -18.01 -2.67
C ALA A 489 37.51 -18.51 -4.08
N LEU A 490 38.76 -18.87 -4.37
CA LEU A 490 39.15 -19.40 -5.68
C LEU A 490 38.47 -20.74 -5.99
N VAL A 491 38.41 -21.66 -5.01
CA VAL A 491 37.70 -22.94 -5.14
C VAL A 491 36.20 -22.69 -5.38
N ALA A 492 35.57 -21.85 -4.56
CA ALA A 492 34.15 -21.54 -4.73
C ALA A 492 33.85 -20.88 -6.07
N PHE A 493 34.75 -20.03 -6.58
CA PHE A 493 34.65 -19.44 -7.91
C PHE A 493 34.69 -20.52 -9.00
N LYS A 494 35.69 -21.39 -8.99
CA LYS A 494 35.81 -22.52 -9.95
C LYS A 494 34.57 -23.41 -9.93
N GLU A 495 34.08 -23.77 -8.75
CA GLU A 495 32.85 -24.56 -8.60
C GLU A 495 31.58 -23.80 -9.01
N THR A 496 31.57 -22.47 -8.92
CA THR A 496 30.46 -21.67 -9.43
C THR A 496 30.47 -21.68 -10.95
N LEU A 497 31.63 -21.56 -11.60
CA LEU A 497 31.75 -21.62 -13.06
C LEU A 497 31.18 -22.92 -13.64
N THR A 498 31.38 -24.06 -12.98
CA THR A 498 30.84 -25.35 -13.45
C THR A 498 29.30 -25.44 -13.38
N ASN A 499 28.65 -24.55 -12.64
CA ASN A 499 27.19 -24.51 -12.46
C ASN A 499 26.53 -23.33 -13.16
N LEU A 500 27.31 -22.47 -13.85
CA LEU A 500 26.77 -21.38 -14.64
C LEU A 500 25.92 -21.95 -15.79
N LYS A 501 24.86 -21.23 -16.10
CA LYS A 501 23.96 -21.46 -17.25
C LYS A 501 23.94 -20.26 -18.18
N THR A 502 24.22 -19.05 -17.67
CA THR A 502 24.27 -17.86 -18.51
C THR A 502 25.40 -16.94 -18.07
N VAL A 503 26.12 -16.38 -19.04
CA VAL A 503 27.07 -15.27 -18.85
C VAL A 503 26.72 -14.19 -19.86
N TRP A 504 26.11 -13.11 -19.40
CA TRP A 504 25.74 -12.00 -20.28
C TRP A 504 26.62 -10.79 -20.01
N PHE A 505 27.11 -10.17 -21.07
CA PHE A 505 27.92 -8.97 -20.98
C PHE A 505 27.05 -7.75 -21.28
N LYS A 506 26.79 -6.93 -20.27
CA LYS A 506 25.96 -5.73 -20.36
C LYS A 506 26.71 -4.62 -21.08
N ASN A 507 26.24 -4.26 -22.26
CA ASN A 507 26.69 -3.11 -23.02
C ASN A 507 25.51 -2.20 -23.38
N THR A 508 25.16 -1.34 -22.43
CA THR A 508 24.02 -0.44 -22.56
C THR A 508 24.49 1.00 -22.34
N PRO A 509 24.84 1.73 -23.40
CA PRO A 509 25.36 3.06 -23.24
C PRO A 509 24.28 4.10 -22.94
N ARG A 510 24.70 5.19 -22.30
CA ARG A 510 23.90 6.40 -22.09
C ARG A 510 24.04 7.28 -23.33
N GLY A 511 23.11 7.19 -24.26
CA GLY A 511 23.25 7.89 -25.55
C GLY A 511 22.09 7.77 -26.52
N GLY A 512 20.90 7.39 -26.05
CA GLY A 512 19.72 7.31 -26.93
C GLY A 512 19.81 6.25 -28.03
N ARG A 513 18.94 6.38 -29.05
CA ARG A 513 18.93 5.60 -30.30
C ARG A 513 19.69 6.32 -31.44
N THR A 514 20.30 7.46 -31.13
CA THR A 514 21.04 8.32 -32.04
C THR A 514 22.49 7.85 -32.16
N LEU A 515 22.99 7.77 -33.39
CA LEU A 515 24.42 7.63 -33.66
C LEU A 515 24.99 9.04 -33.86
N ASP A 516 25.77 9.48 -32.89
CA ASP A 516 26.09 10.88 -32.64
C ASP A 516 26.93 11.58 -33.75
N VAL A 517 26.53 12.82 -34.00
CA VAL A 517 27.09 13.85 -34.87
C VAL A 517 28.31 14.56 -34.23
N LEU A 518 28.42 14.61 -32.89
CA LEU A 518 29.39 15.39 -32.12
C LEU A 518 30.72 14.65 -31.84
N THR A 519 30.74 13.32 -31.94
CA THR A 519 31.92 12.47 -31.72
C THR A 519 32.80 12.28 -32.96
N TRP A 520 32.56 13.04 -34.04
CA TRP A 520 33.30 12.93 -35.31
C TRP A 520 33.22 11.53 -35.95
N MET A 521 32.25 10.72 -35.55
CA MET A 521 31.98 9.41 -36.15
C MET A 521 31.27 9.62 -37.49
N HIS A 522 31.80 9.04 -38.57
CA HIS A 522 31.27 9.21 -39.93
C HIS A 522 29.90 8.54 -40.19
N VAL A 523 29.13 8.19 -39.16
CA VAL A 523 27.92 7.36 -39.27
C VAL A 523 26.75 8.05 -38.59
N ASN A 524 25.99 8.82 -39.37
CA ASN A 524 24.71 9.38 -38.95
C ASN A 524 23.62 8.35 -39.23
N ALA A 525 23.11 7.68 -38.19
CA ALA A 525 22.00 6.76 -38.30
C ALA A 525 21.17 6.76 -36.99
N PHE A 526 19.89 6.44 -37.10
CA PHE A 526 18.98 6.36 -35.95
C PHE A 526 18.34 4.98 -35.94
N ASN A 527 18.49 4.25 -34.84
CA ASN A 527 17.99 2.88 -34.74
C ASN A 527 16.61 2.87 -34.07
N TYR A 528 15.55 2.98 -34.87
CA TYR A 528 14.19 3.17 -34.36
C TYR A 528 13.71 2.04 -33.44
N GLY A 529 13.96 0.79 -33.82
CA GLY A 529 13.57 -0.41 -33.08
C GLY A 529 14.53 -0.80 -31.96
N PHE A 530 15.61 -0.04 -31.74
CA PHE A 530 16.60 -0.35 -30.71
C PHE A 530 15.96 -0.37 -29.31
N PRO A 531 16.18 -1.41 -28.50
CA PRO A 531 15.52 -1.53 -27.20
C PRO A 531 15.93 -0.41 -26.24
N VAL A 532 14.99 -0.01 -25.39
CA VAL A 532 15.23 0.90 -24.27
C VAL A 532 15.30 0.08 -22.99
N PHE A 533 16.35 0.25 -22.21
CA PHE A 533 16.55 -0.41 -20.92
C PHE A 533 16.03 0.50 -19.79
N PRO A 534 14.83 0.25 -19.24
CA PRO A 534 14.24 1.08 -18.19
C PRO A 534 14.75 0.66 -16.81
N THR A 535 14.24 1.28 -15.74
CA THR A 535 14.28 0.65 -14.41
C THR A 535 13.25 -0.49 -14.39
N PHE A 536 13.72 -1.72 -14.21
CA PHE A 536 12.87 -2.90 -14.07
C PHE A 536 13.47 -3.89 -13.07
N THR A 537 12.70 -4.91 -12.70
CA THR A 537 13.21 -6.08 -11.96
C THR A 537 12.89 -7.38 -12.68
N PHE A 538 11.70 -7.48 -13.29
CA PHE A 538 11.25 -8.69 -13.97
C PHE A 538 11.42 -8.57 -15.48
N PHE A 539 11.72 -9.70 -16.10
CA PHE A 539 11.78 -9.81 -17.55
C PHE A 539 11.30 -11.18 -18.01
N ASP A 540 10.80 -11.25 -19.23
CA ASP A 540 10.37 -12.48 -19.87
C ASP A 540 11.57 -13.25 -20.43
N SER A 541 11.45 -14.57 -20.53
CA SER A 541 12.49 -15.39 -21.15
C SER A 541 12.81 -14.84 -22.55
N PRO A 542 14.09 -14.67 -22.92
CA PRO A 542 14.44 -14.11 -24.22
C PRO A 542 13.89 -14.98 -25.37
N VAL A 543 13.30 -14.32 -26.36
CA VAL A 543 12.79 -14.97 -27.58
C VAL A 543 13.27 -14.21 -28.81
N LYS A 544 13.37 -14.87 -29.97
CA LYS A 544 13.77 -14.23 -31.22
C LYS A 544 12.92 -12.99 -31.50
N ASP A 545 13.55 -11.83 -31.77
CA ASP A 545 12.81 -10.58 -31.92
C ASP A 545 11.83 -10.66 -33.12
N PRO A 546 10.51 -10.48 -32.91
CA PRO A 546 9.53 -10.60 -33.98
C PRO A 546 9.41 -9.33 -34.85
N ARG A 547 10.03 -8.22 -34.45
CA ARG A 547 9.86 -6.91 -35.11
C ARG A 547 10.70 -6.82 -36.38
N ASN A 548 10.30 -5.99 -37.35
CA ASN A 548 11.08 -5.76 -38.56
C ASN A 548 12.26 -4.80 -38.33
N ILE A 549 13.31 -5.30 -37.66
CA ILE A 549 14.49 -4.54 -37.23
C ILE A 549 15.69 -4.72 -38.17
N SER A 550 15.51 -5.41 -39.30
CA SER A 550 16.57 -5.75 -40.27
C SER A 550 17.42 -4.55 -40.70
N ARG A 551 16.80 -3.38 -40.77
CA ARG A 551 17.44 -2.11 -41.06
C ARG A 551 18.38 -1.65 -39.96
N ASP A 552 17.90 -1.65 -38.72
CA ASP A 552 18.61 -1.13 -37.55
C ASP A 552 19.82 -2.02 -37.21
N LEU A 553 19.74 -3.32 -37.53
CA LEU A 553 20.85 -4.25 -37.35
C LEU A 553 22.07 -3.93 -38.23
N ARG A 554 21.92 -3.19 -39.34
CA ARG A 554 23.05 -2.87 -40.23
C ARG A 554 24.07 -1.90 -39.60
N LYS A 555 23.62 -1.08 -38.65
CA LYS A 555 24.44 -0.03 -38.03
C LYS A 555 24.10 0.08 -36.55
N VAL A 556 24.61 -0.84 -35.74
CA VAL A 556 24.42 -0.84 -34.28
C VAL A 556 25.66 -0.25 -33.60
N SER A 557 25.48 0.77 -32.76
CA SER A 557 26.55 1.40 -31.97
C SER A 557 25.95 2.11 -30.76
N GLY A 558 26.80 2.48 -29.82
CA GLY A 558 26.34 3.34 -28.74
C GLY A 558 27.41 3.92 -27.81
N SER A 559 28.71 3.70 -28.01
CA SER A 559 29.73 4.40 -27.20
C SER A 559 31.06 4.58 -27.92
N THR A 560 31.95 5.39 -27.35
CA THR A 560 33.34 5.57 -27.79
C THR A 560 34.24 4.36 -27.53
N SER A 561 33.75 3.35 -26.80
CA SER A 561 34.51 2.14 -26.46
C SER A 561 34.04 0.88 -27.19
N ASP A 562 34.98 0.00 -27.50
CA ASP A 562 34.71 -1.27 -28.18
C ASP A 562 33.99 -2.25 -27.24
N TRP A 563 32.89 -2.83 -27.72
CA TRP A 563 32.03 -3.71 -26.94
C TRP A 563 32.67 -5.07 -26.64
N ARG A 564 33.69 -5.47 -27.40
CA ARG A 564 34.45 -6.72 -27.19
C ARG A 564 35.38 -6.69 -25.97
N GLU A 565 35.58 -5.53 -25.36
CA GLU A 565 36.45 -5.39 -24.17
C GLU A 565 35.98 -6.20 -22.96
N TRP A 566 34.66 -6.38 -22.78
CA TRP A 566 34.10 -7.11 -21.63
C TRP A 566 34.32 -8.63 -21.73
N PRO A 567 33.98 -9.31 -22.85
CA PRO A 567 34.39 -10.71 -23.07
C PRO A 567 35.88 -10.90 -22.99
N LEU A 568 36.67 -10.00 -23.60
CA LEU A 568 38.13 -10.11 -23.56
C LEU A 568 38.64 -10.10 -22.12
N GLY A 569 38.16 -9.15 -21.30
CA GLY A 569 38.59 -9.07 -19.91
C GLY A 569 38.11 -10.26 -19.06
N TRP A 570 36.92 -10.81 -19.34
CA TRP A 570 36.46 -12.06 -18.73
C TRP A 570 37.36 -13.25 -19.08
N ARG A 571 37.66 -13.44 -20.37
CA ARG A 571 38.60 -14.49 -20.84
C ARG A 571 39.99 -14.30 -20.24
N THR A 572 40.47 -13.07 -20.17
CA THR A 572 41.76 -12.71 -19.53
C THR A 572 41.76 -13.08 -18.04
N LEU A 573 40.66 -12.82 -17.33
CA LEU A 573 40.52 -13.17 -15.92
C LEU A 573 40.59 -14.68 -15.71
N LEU A 574 39.83 -15.45 -16.49
CA LEU A 574 39.81 -16.90 -16.41
C LEU A 574 41.21 -17.47 -16.60
N ARG A 575 41.93 -17.04 -17.65
CA ARG A 575 43.30 -17.51 -17.92
C ARG A 575 44.26 -17.17 -16.79
N ARG A 576 44.17 -15.96 -16.22
CA ARG A 576 44.99 -15.56 -15.06
C ARG A 576 44.73 -16.43 -13.82
N LEU A 577 43.54 -17.00 -13.69
CA LEU A 577 43.18 -17.93 -12.63
C LEU A 577 43.50 -19.40 -12.97
N GLY A 578 44.17 -19.64 -14.10
CA GLY A 578 44.51 -20.96 -14.61
C GLY A 578 43.30 -21.74 -15.13
N ILE A 579 42.29 -21.03 -15.64
CA ILE A 579 41.05 -21.60 -16.18
C ILE A 579 41.02 -21.28 -17.67
N ARG A 580 40.78 -22.29 -18.51
CA ARG A 580 40.62 -22.05 -19.94
C ARG A 580 39.22 -21.49 -20.20
N PRO A 581 39.08 -20.37 -20.94
CA PRO A 581 37.77 -19.82 -21.23
C PRO A 581 36.84 -20.79 -21.96
N GLU A 582 37.40 -21.62 -22.85
CA GLU A 582 36.64 -22.63 -23.60
C GLU A 582 35.94 -23.64 -22.66
N ASP A 583 36.57 -24.01 -21.53
CA ASP A 583 35.99 -24.93 -20.55
C ASP A 583 34.70 -24.36 -19.89
N VAL A 584 34.51 -23.04 -19.97
CA VAL A 584 33.34 -22.33 -19.41
C VAL A 584 32.38 -21.92 -20.51
N GLU A 585 32.88 -21.29 -21.57
CA GLU A 585 32.06 -20.68 -22.62
C GLU A 585 31.54 -21.69 -23.66
N GLU A 586 32.29 -22.76 -23.95
CA GLU A 586 31.89 -23.80 -24.90
C GLU A 586 31.23 -25.01 -24.21
N ASN A 587 31.05 -24.94 -22.89
CA ASN A 587 30.37 -25.98 -22.13
C ASN A 587 28.90 -26.05 -22.57
N ALA A 588 28.48 -27.23 -23.03
CA ALA A 588 27.13 -27.52 -23.51
C ALA A 588 26.10 -27.26 -22.40
N GLY A 589 25.52 -26.06 -22.39
CA GLY A 589 24.57 -25.62 -21.37
C GLY A 589 24.79 -24.20 -20.84
N VAL A 590 25.88 -23.52 -21.21
CA VAL A 590 26.14 -22.11 -20.87
C VAL A 590 25.79 -21.20 -22.05
N ASP A 591 24.84 -20.29 -21.83
CA ASP A 591 24.45 -19.26 -22.79
C ASP A 591 25.29 -17.99 -22.58
N VAL A 592 26.23 -17.75 -23.49
CA VAL A 592 27.17 -16.62 -23.44
C VAL A 592 26.79 -15.58 -24.48
N ARG A 593 26.39 -14.36 -24.06
CA ARG A 593 25.81 -13.36 -24.97
C ARG A 593 26.18 -11.91 -24.65
N MET A 594 26.15 -11.06 -25.67
CA MET A 594 26.14 -9.60 -25.55
C MET A 594 24.73 -9.10 -25.27
N MET A 595 24.55 -8.34 -24.19
CA MET A 595 23.30 -7.67 -23.85
C MET A 595 23.35 -6.20 -24.23
N ILE A 596 22.47 -5.77 -25.14
CA ILE A 596 22.53 -4.44 -25.78
C ILE A 596 21.16 -3.75 -25.73
N ALA A 597 21.18 -2.47 -25.35
CA ALA A 597 20.03 -1.57 -25.30
C ALA A 597 20.49 -0.13 -25.03
N SER A 598 19.60 0.84 -25.20
CA SER A 598 19.83 2.22 -24.75
C SER A 598 19.55 2.34 -23.24
N ASP A 599 20.54 2.70 -22.42
CA ASP A 599 20.39 2.77 -20.96
C ASP A 599 19.64 4.04 -20.55
N ARG A 600 18.36 3.87 -20.20
CA ARG A 600 17.47 4.93 -19.71
C ARG A 600 16.93 4.61 -18.32
N GLN A 601 17.65 3.80 -17.55
CA GLN A 601 17.14 3.30 -16.27
C GLN A 601 16.82 4.44 -15.28
N ASP A 602 17.54 5.55 -15.33
CA ASP A 602 17.31 6.68 -14.43
C ASP A 602 16.11 7.56 -14.87
N GLU A 603 15.65 7.43 -16.12
CA GLU A 603 14.63 8.27 -16.75
C GLU A 603 13.29 7.56 -16.99
N VAL A 604 13.32 6.24 -17.24
CA VAL A 604 12.14 5.45 -17.63
C VAL A 604 11.77 4.47 -16.53
N ARG A 605 10.62 4.68 -15.87
CA ARG A 605 10.07 3.78 -14.85
C ARG A 605 8.70 3.25 -15.20
N THR A 606 7.91 4.07 -15.87
CA THR A 606 6.57 3.71 -16.36
C THR A 606 6.54 3.74 -17.89
N ARG A 607 5.42 3.29 -18.46
CA ARG A 607 5.18 3.39 -19.91
C ARG A 607 5.06 4.84 -20.38
N GLU A 608 4.54 5.71 -19.53
CA GLU A 608 4.40 7.14 -19.80
C GLU A 608 5.77 7.83 -19.84
N ASP A 609 6.67 7.48 -18.91
CA ASP A 609 8.06 7.97 -18.95
C ASP A 609 8.74 7.55 -20.26
N ALA A 610 8.54 6.30 -20.69
CA ALA A 610 9.07 5.81 -21.95
C ALA A 610 8.52 6.60 -23.14
N ALA A 611 7.20 6.80 -23.20
CA ALA A 611 6.55 7.56 -24.26
C ALA A 611 7.08 9.00 -24.32
N ARG A 612 7.28 9.65 -23.17
CA ARG A 612 7.85 10.99 -23.06
C ARG A 612 9.29 11.04 -23.57
N VAL A 613 10.16 10.17 -23.05
CA VAL A 613 11.60 10.14 -23.43
C VAL A 613 11.77 9.83 -24.92
N LEU A 614 10.98 8.90 -25.45
CA LEU A 614 10.99 8.57 -26.88
C LEU A 614 10.50 9.73 -27.73
N HIS A 615 9.46 10.44 -27.31
CA HIS A 615 8.97 11.64 -28.00
C HIS A 615 10.00 12.77 -28.01
N GLU A 616 10.65 13.03 -26.87
CA GLU A 616 11.73 14.02 -26.75
C GLU A 616 12.90 13.67 -27.68
N GLU A 617 13.31 12.40 -27.71
CA GLU A 617 14.40 11.92 -28.58
C GLU A 617 14.06 11.99 -30.07
N ASP A 618 12.85 11.59 -30.47
CA ASP A 618 12.37 11.71 -31.86
C ASP A 618 12.32 13.19 -32.27
N PHE A 619 11.89 14.08 -31.36
CA PHE A 619 11.83 15.52 -31.61
C PHE A 619 13.23 16.16 -31.71
N GLU A 620 14.16 15.81 -30.81
CA GLU A 620 15.56 16.24 -30.88
C GLU A 620 16.21 15.80 -32.20
N TRP A 621 15.95 14.57 -32.63
CA TRP A 621 16.43 14.08 -33.91
C TRP A 621 15.82 14.85 -35.09
N LEU A 622 14.51 15.13 -35.09
CA LEU A 622 13.86 15.95 -36.13
C LEU A 622 14.42 17.38 -36.17
N GLN A 623 14.70 17.97 -35.00
CA GLN A 623 15.35 19.28 -34.91
C GLN A 623 16.77 19.27 -35.49
N LEU A 624 17.56 18.21 -35.22
CA LEU A 624 18.87 18.03 -35.84
C LEU A 624 18.75 17.98 -37.37
N GLN A 625 17.72 17.31 -37.91
CA GLN A 625 17.48 17.31 -39.34
C GLN A 625 17.16 18.69 -39.90
N TRP A 626 16.32 19.48 -39.22
CA TRP A 626 16.01 20.86 -39.62
C TRP A 626 17.27 21.72 -39.64
N TRP A 627 18.14 21.54 -38.64
CA TRP A 627 19.41 22.23 -38.55
C TRP A 627 20.37 21.87 -39.69
N PHE A 628 20.46 20.57 -40.06
CA PHE A 628 21.27 20.12 -41.20
C PHE A 628 20.70 20.50 -42.57
N ARG A 629 19.38 20.49 -42.74
CA ARG A 629 18.71 20.83 -44.02
C ARG A 629 18.54 22.34 -44.23
N GLY A 630 18.88 23.16 -43.24
CA GLY A 630 18.75 24.62 -43.32
C GLY A 630 17.30 25.08 -43.48
N TRP A 631 16.35 24.35 -42.90
CA TRP A 631 14.95 24.76 -42.85
C TRP A 631 14.76 25.69 -41.65
N ASP A 632 14.36 26.94 -41.93
CA ASP A 632 14.12 27.96 -40.89
C ASP A 632 13.12 27.45 -39.85
N ARG A 633 13.37 27.76 -38.57
CA ARG A 633 12.34 27.64 -37.52
C ARG A 633 11.08 28.36 -37.98
N PRO A 634 9.87 27.76 -37.88
CA PRO A 634 8.67 28.55 -38.02
C PRO A 634 8.60 29.53 -36.84
N GLN A 635 8.98 30.79 -37.07
CA GLN A 635 8.65 31.86 -36.12
C GLN A 635 7.16 32.19 -36.27
N PRO A 636 6.39 32.28 -35.19
CA PRO A 636 5.04 32.79 -35.26
C PRO A 636 5.11 34.31 -35.49
N GLY A 637 4.99 34.70 -36.75
CA GLY A 637 4.81 36.09 -37.19
C GLY A 637 6.08 36.81 -37.60
N GLY A 638 6.13 37.25 -38.86
CA GLY A 638 7.08 38.24 -39.36
C GLY A 638 8.03 37.69 -40.43
N GLY A 639 7.95 38.25 -41.63
CA GLY A 639 8.69 37.81 -42.80
C GLY A 639 10.18 38.16 -42.75
N GLY A 640 10.95 37.35 -43.47
CA GLY A 640 12.38 37.54 -43.70
C GLY A 640 13.05 36.20 -43.89
N GLY A 641 13.25 35.79 -45.15
CA GLY A 641 14.16 34.68 -45.46
C GLY A 641 15.55 35.07 -44.95
N GLY A 642 16.04 34.32 -43.97
CA GLY A 642 17.41 34.44 -43.49
C GLY A 642 18.31 33.55 -44.34
N ASP A 643 19.43 34.09 -44.80
CA ASP A 643 20.44 33.30 -45.48
C ASP A 643 20.90 32.11 -44.64
N ARG A 644 21.14 30.97 -45.30
CA ARG A 644 21.75 29.76 -44.71
C ARG A 644 22.97 30.16 -43.88
N PRO A 645 23.17 29.65 -42.65
CA PRO A 645 24.40 29.88 -41.92
C PRO A 645 25.55 29.17 -42.66
N ALA A 646 26.21 29.92 -43.53
CA ALA A 646 27.46 29.51 -44.18
C ALA A 646 28.55 29.45 -43.10
N GLY A 647 29.06 28.26 -42.83
CA GLY A 647 30.35 28.11 -42.12
C GLY A 647 30.41 27.22 -40.89
N CYS A 648 29.34 26.50 -40.49
CA CYS A 648 29.43 25.66 -39.29
C CYS A 648 30.21 24.34 -39.45
N PHE A 649 30.71 24.00 -40.64
CA PHE A 649 31.35 22.70 -40.91
C PHE A 649 32.64 22.77 -41.75
N ALA A 650 33.50 23.76 -41.49
CA ALA A 650 34.89 23.68 -41.92
C ALA A 650 35.77 23.26 -40.73
N THR A 651 36.34 22.06 -40.80
CA THR A 651 37.46 21.72 -39.91
C THR A 651 38.67 22.59 -40.24
N ALA A 652 39.57 22.84 -39.28
CA ALA A 652 40.86 23.48 -39.55
C ALA A 652 41.70 22.75 -40.62
N SER A 653 41.36 21.48 -40.93
CA SER A 653 41.95 20.65 -41.99
C SER A 653 41.29 20.79 -43.37
N GLY A 654 40.26 21.62 -43.54
CA GLY A 654 39.57 21.81 -44.84
C GLY A 654 38.66 20.66 -45.27
N LEU A 655 38.43 19.66 -44.41
CA LEU A 655 37.44 18.60 -44.66
C LEU A 655 36.03 19.19 -44.51
N GLN A 656 35.26 19.14 -45.60
CA GLN A 656 33.82 19.36 -45.60
C GLN A 656 33.11 18.00 -45.46
N PRO A 657 32.42 17.72 -44.34
CA PRO A 657 31.59 16.53 -44.24
C PRO A 657 30.44 16.63 -45.26
N GLY A 658 30.21 15.57 -46.03
CA GLY A 658 28.99 15.48 -46.82
C GLY A 658 27.76 15.54 -45.90
N LEU A 659 26.68 16.17 -46.37
CA LEU A 659 25.39 16.14 -45.68
C LEU A 659 25.01 14.69 -45.39
N PRO A 660 24.65 14.33 -44.15
CA PRO A 660 24.18 12.98 -43.88
C PRO A 660 22.93 12.64 -44.67
N GLU A 661 22.84 11.40 -45.14
CA GLU A 661 21.56 10.82 -45.55
C GLU A 661 20.66 10.75 -44.31
N LEU A 662 19.59 11.53 -44.34
CA LEU A 662 18.68 11.74 -43.22
C LEU A 662 17.31 11.18 -43.61
N ASP A 663 16.85 10.16 -42.87
CA ASP A 663 15.53 9.53 -43.04
C ASP A 663 14.39 10.57 -42.97
N GLY A 664 13.38 10.50 -43.83
CA GLY A 664 12.23 11.41 -43.74
C GLY A 664 11.20 10.98 -42.68
N PRO A 665 10.23 11.84 -42.34
CA PRO A 665 9.16 11.53 -41.37
C PRO A 665 8.32 10.30 -41.75
N GLU A 666 8.24 9.96 -43.03
CA GLU A 666 7.57 8.76 -43.54
C GLU A 666 8.27 7.45 -43.11
N ILE A 667 9.60 7.48 -42.97
CA ILE A 667 10.37 6.32 -42.50
C ILE A 667 10.17 6.14 -40.99
N LEU A 668 10.10 7.23 -40.23
CA LEU A 668 9.77 7.21 -38.80
C LEU A 668 8.37 6.61 -38.57
N ALA A 669 7.38 7.01 -39.37
CA ALA A 669 6.01 6.50 -39.26
C ALA A 669 5.89 4.98 -39.57
N GLY A 670 6.78 4.45 -40.40
CA GLY A 670 6.81 3.02 -40.76
C GLY A 670 7.81 2.17 -39.95
N ALA A 671 8.58 2.78 -39.05
CA ALA A 671 9.61 2.09 -38.29
C ALA A 671 9.02 1.25 -37.13
N PRO A 672 9.64 0.12 -36.77
CA PRO A 672 9.20 -0.64 -35.60
C PRO A 672 9.37 0.19 -34.33
N PRO A 673 8.38 0.20 -33.43
CA PRO A 673 8.53 0.89 -32.15
C PRO A 673 9.64 0.21 -31.31
N PRO A 674 10.39 0.99 -30.52
CA PRO A 674 11.37 0.45 -29.59
C PRO A 674 10.67 -0.40 -28.52
N ALA A 675 11.32 -1.49 -28.14
CA ALA A 675 10.83 -2.37 -27.09
C ALA A 675 11.41 -1.92 -25.74
N LEU A 676 10.62 -2.03 -24.67
CA LEU A 676 11.13 -1.93 -23.31
C LEU A 676 11.80 -3.25 -22.96
N GLY A 677 13.13 -3.23 -22.88
CA GLY A 677 13.93 -4.41 -22.64
C GLY A 677 15.34 -4.33 -23.24
N PHE A 678 15.85 -5.47 -23.67
CA PHE A 678 17.20 -5.57 -24.22
C PHE A 678 17.34 -6.70 -25.24
N TRP A 679 18.27 -6.51 -26.18
CA TRP A 679 18.70 -7.54 -27.12
C TRP A 679 19.82 -8.39 -26.53
N LEU A 680 19.83 -9.65 -26.95
CA LEU A 680 20.87 -10.62 -26.67
C LEU A 680 21.40 -11.20 -27.98
N PHE A 681 22.68 -10.98 -28.24
CA PHE A 681 23.39 -11.52 -29.40
C PHE A 681 24.46 -12.52 -28.97
N PRO A 682 24.76 -13.55 -29.77
CA PRO A 682 25.99 -14.32 -29.63
C PRO A 682 27.21 -13.38 -29.63
N VAL A 683 28.24 -13.71 -28.85
CA VAL A 683 29.44 -12.87 -28.72
C VAL A 683 30.18 -12.75 -30.06
N GLU A 684 30.12 -13.78 -30.89
CA GLU A 684 30.77 -13.90 -32.20
C GLU A 684 30.19 -12.92 -33.23
N ALA A 685 28.96 -12.42 -33.01
CA ALA A 685 28.32 -11.44 -33.87
C ALA A 685 29.12 -10.12 -33.95
N PHE A 686 29.98 -9.85 -32.97
CA PHE A 686 30.81 -8.64 -32.88
C PHE A 686 32.21 -8.83 -33.49
N GLY A 687 32.46 -9.99 -34.10
CA GLY A 687 33.72 -10.35 -34.74
C GLY A 687 34.71 -11.02 -33.78
N GLU A 688 35.90 -11.32 -34.30
CA GLU A 688 36.93 -12.05 -33.57
C GLU A 688 37.44 -11.27 -32.35
N ILE A 689 37.52 -11.97 -31.21
CA ILE A 689 38.06 -11.47 -29.95
C ILE A 689 39.41 -12.16 -29.71
N SER A 690 40.49 -11.56 -30.25
CA SER A 690 41.86 -12.09 -30.17
C SER A 690 42.68 -11.38 -29.09
N ASP A 691 43.52 -12.14 -28.38
CA ASP A 691 44.42 -11.65 -27.33
C ASP A 691 45.68 -10.95 -27.89
N GLU A 692 46.01 -11.16 -29.18
CA GLU A 692 47.24 -10.65 -29.80
C GLU A 692 47.13 -9.19 -30.25
N ARG A 693 45.92 -8.65 -30.37
CA ARG A 693 45.72 -7.24 -30.66
C ARG A 693 45.86 -6.43 -29.37
N ASP A 694 46.76 -5.45 -29.39
CA ASP A 694 46.85 -4.43 -28.33
C ASP A 694 45.44 -3.88 -28.04
N PRO A 695 44.93 -3.92 -26.80
CA PRO A 695 43.66 -3.29 -26.44
C PRO A 695 43.58 -1.82 -26.88
N GLY A 696 44.73 -1.12 -26.94
CA GLY A 696 44.86 0.23 -27.49
C GLY A 696 44.59 0.35 -29.00
N SER A 697 44.67 -0.76 -29.75
CA SER A 697 44.32 -0.83 -31.18
C SER A 697 42.80 -0.89 -31.41
N TRP A 698 42.03 -1.44 -30.46
CA TRP A 698 40.56 -1.50 -30.53
C TRP A 698 39.92 -0.15 -30.28
N ILE A 699 40.56 0.69 -29.46
CA ILE A 699 40.24 2.11 -29.28
C ILE A 699 40.26 2.87 -30.63
N ARG A 700 41.00 2.36 -31.63
CA ARG A 700 41.05 2.94 -33.00
C ARG A 700 40.01 2.34 -33.96
N SER A 701 39.43 1.17 -33.67
CA SER A 701 38.35 0.59 -34.48
C SER A 701 36.99 1.12 -34.05
N LYS A 702 36.39 1.90 -34.94
CA LYS A 702 35.12 2.63 -34.76
C LYS A 702 34.00 1.67 -34.30
N GLY A 703 33.36 1.97 -33.17
CA GLY A 703 32.39 1.13 -32.47
C GLY A 703 31.01 0.96 -33.12
N VAL A 704 30.95 0.81 -34.46
CA VAL A 704 29.73 0.50 -35.24
C VAL A 704 29.83 -0.92 -35.79
N PHE A 705 28.81 -1.72 -35.51
CA PHE A 705 28.72 -3.13 -35.89
C PHE A 705 27.57 -3.34 -36.88
N ASP A 706 27.84 -4.11 -37.94
CA ASP A 706 26.79 -4.69 -38.79
C ASP A 706 26.45 -6.07 -38.24
N LEU A 707 25.28 -6.15 -37.59
CA LEU A 707 24.73 -7.35 -36.97
C LEU A 707 23.63 -7.98 -37.81
N SER A 708 23.44 -7.57 -39.07
CA SER A 708 22.35 -8.05 -39.93
C SER A 708 22.41 -9.57 -40.21
N SER A 709 23.59 -10.18 -40.07
CA SER A 709 23.80 -11.63 -40.18
C SER A 709 23.39 -12.42 -38.94
N HIS A 710 23.16 -11.76 -37.81
CA HIS A 710 22.84 -12.38 -36.52
C HIS A 710 21.57 -11.77 -35.95
N TRP A 711 20.45 -12.48 -36.01
CA TRP A 711 19.19 -11.97 -35.47
C TRP A 711 19.17 -12.07 -33.93
N PRO A 712 18.84 -10.99 -33.18
CA PRO A 712 18.85 -11.03 -31.72
C PRO A 712 17.66 -11.78 -31.12
N ASP A 713 17.87 -12.28 -29.90
CA ASP A 713 16.76 -12.54 -28.99
C ASP A 713 16.44 -11.26 -28.21
N LEU A 714 15.16 -10.98 -28.02
CA LEU A 714 14.61 -9.86 -27.27
C LEU A 714 14.08 -10.38 -25.93
N ALA A 715 14.55 -9.77 -24.85
CA ALA A 715 13.98 -9.92 -23.51
C ALA A 715 13.13 -8.69 -23.20
N LEU A 716 11.83 -8.88 -23.02
CA LEU A 716 10.89 -7.82 -22.62
C LEU A 716 10.90 -7.68 -21.10
N VAL A 717 10.71 -6.46 -20.62
CA VAL A 717 10.74 -6.17 -19.18
C VAL A 717 9.41 -5.62 -18.69
N ASP A 718 9.09 -5.90 -17.42
CA ASP A 718 7.95 -5.29 -16.74
C ASP A 718 8.34 -3.91 -16.20
N VAL A 719 7.63 -2.90 -16.67
CA VAL A 719 7.61 -1.56 -16.07
C VAL A 719 6.36 -1.41 -15.19
N LEU A 720 6.50 -0.66 -14.09
CA LEU A 720 5.45 -0.48 -13.07
C LEU A 720 4.27 0.35 -13.58
#